data_AF-A0A0G4I7V0-F1
#
_entry.id   AF-A0A0G4I7V0-F1
#
_cell.length_a   1.000
_cell.length_b   1.000
_cell.length_c   1.000
_cell.angle_alpha   90.00
_cell.angle_beta   90.00
_cell.angle_gamma   90.00
#
_symmetry.space_group_name_H-M   'P 1'
#
loop_
_entity.id
_entity.type
_entity.pdbx_description
1 polymer ?
#
loop_
_entity_poly.entity_id
_entity_poly.type
_entity_poly.pdbx_seq_one_letter_code
_entity_poly.pdbx_strand_id
1 'polypeptide(L)'
;MSSSLYGFSSSSDLSQDQPAGDGGSKKKQLKQAKKKIIELLRKDNQGYGAKRKWLSVERPEDLPNKCCAFCGTFLRSCVENWRHLSSDDCWEALELSFPGANGEAQTCYISWTCYHEAMRATSHKYHSVAQLGYLALTGAVNFLEVSELARFIGAAGILERRQQMERKFPSLYMKRERMLEMAKKRSVMQGPSKLFCLSYCWHSKAHPDPHGQTVRDVLSFISSQAGLGGIERAFNRGEELRKRLSASVGTCLRENRRGNESDMRPDEGDDSESSLLEPHFQVGGQKGKGSPSSSLTAACEEAGGRSSKGMEDSDSESDSDLESVAPVHLFWDFLSLFQRKRKEGSGEMSRKEAMLFRQGLLSLDTLYGNSSSIVQLLAYTHVPADAENPAPYWRRGWTLFERHIALFKNSSQVFVVQGPGAGELENSSDHPEQEARRVQSSKEIHSPVHPLELPKAPVSPDSFRARLFEEVIPPQNEAEGEGSGSQIGFLDGDAETSECFSPVTTPQSASVSPSFKGADPNSGRSRDSECVGVSPHSAQSRKVTYKVLFTNGRTDRKRVADLYRRFVMQAVCQRSKLEITGGSGTSLAETLEFAGSLHTAAAGKKGKRRELDTEESAAIEQVRLRDCQMDDTVFWEVCTALRSLSLLSLLHVSLANKGGRKGLGAEALDISPLSSLKRLINLELFCVQFSPAQLCAALSGLDGLQSVWLSLCDLENAHVDILGECPAKQSIRSLCLSCNPRLSSVSPLSTFACLAKLDLSGCRGVPLEDVDELKAKVLDLAEVVPPSDHAFGGGCPQM
;
A
#
# COMPACT_ATOMS: atom_id res chain seq x y z
N MET A 1 -12.47 -39.78 0.05
CA MET A 1 -12.17 -40.05 1.48
C MET A 1 -12.25 -38.73 2.24
N SER A 2 -12.69 -38.73 3.51
CA SER A 2 -13.48 -37.61 4.06
C SER A 2 -12.95 -36.94 5.33
N SER A 3 -12.82 -35.62 5.26
CA SER A 3 -13.31 -34.65 6.27
C SER A 3 -13.13 -34.94 7.77
N SER A 4 -11.89 -34.90 8.28
CA SER A 4 -11.65 -34.66 9.72
C SER A 4 -10.26 -34.05 10.02
N LEU A 5 -10.06 -32.76 9.71
CA LEU A 5 -8.88 -31.97 10.13
C LEU A 5 -9.28 -30.51 10.40
N TYR A 6 -8.47 -29.80 11.20
CA TYR A 6 -8.68 -28.42 11.69
C TYR A 6 -9.74 -28.22 12.79
N GLY A 7 -9.81 -29.17 13.72
CA GLY A 7 -9.99 -28.75 15.11
C GLY A 7 -8.72 -28.04 15.61
N PHE A 8 -8.85 -26.83 16.15
CA PHE A 8 -7.89 -26.34 17.15
C PHE A 8 -8.26 -27.01 18.48
N SER A 9 -8.01 -28.31 18.59
CA SER A 9 -8.12 -29.02 19.86
C SER A 9 -7.06 -28.50 20.81
N SER A 10 -7.47 -28.15 22.02
CA SER A 10 -6.56 -28.23 23.16
C SER A 10 -6.22 -29.70 23.35
N SER A 11 -4.95 -30.07 23.19
CA SER A 11 -4.47 -31.43 23.46
C SER A 11 -4.52 -31.70 24.96
N SER A 12 -5.65 -32.22 25.43
CA SER A 12 -5.90 -32.66 26.81
C SER A 12 -5.38 -34.07 27.09
N ASP A 13 -5.16 -34.86 26.04
CA ASP A 13 -4.89 -36.29 26.15
C ASP A 13 -3.50 -36.62 25.59
N LEU A 14 -2.47 -36.50 26.43
CA LEU A 14 -1.22 -37.29 26.39
C LEU A 14 -0.25 -37.01 27.57
N SER A 15 -0.75 -36.85 28.80
CA SER A 15 0.02 -37.11 30.02
C SER A 15 -0.90 -37.16 31.24
N GLN A 16 -0.83 -38.23 32.04
CA GLN A 16 -1.30 -38.19 33.42
C GLN A 16 -0.38 -37.25 34.25
N ASP A 17 -0.91 -36.72 35.34
CA ASP A 17 -0.18 -35.99 36.40
C ASP A 17 0.69 -34.79 35.97
N GLN A 18 0.05 -33.75 35.41
CA GLN A 18 0.44 -32.38 35.70
C GLN A 18 -0.67 -31.63 36.43
N PRO A 19 -0.39 -30.92 37.55
CA PRO A 19 -1.38 -30.11 38.23
C PRO A 19 -1.88 -28.95 37.36
N ALA A 20 -3.11 -28.50 37.60
CA ALA A 20 -3.79 -27.45 36.85
C ALA A 20 -3.23 -26.03 37.13
N GLY A 21 -1.94 -25.82 36.83
CA GLY A 21 -1.24 -24.55 37.01
C GLY A 21 -1.71 -23.46 36.05
N ASP A 22 -1.66 -22.21 36.52
CA ASP A 22 -2.21 -21.01 35.84
C ASP A 22 -1.93 -20.93 34.32
N GLY A 23 -3.00 -21.04 33.54
CA GLY A 23 -2.98 -20.88 32.09
C GLY A 23 -2.69 -19.46 31.61
N GLY A 24 -2.79 -18.45 32.48
CA GLY A 24 -2.37 -17.07 32.22
C GLY A 24 -0.85 -16.96 32.05
N SER A 25 -0.09 -17.53 33.00
CA SER A 25 1.38 -17.58 33.00
C SER A 25 1.93 -18.20 31.72
N LYS A 26 1.46 -19.41 31.33
CA LYS A 26 1.89 -20.09 30.08
C LYS A 26 1.63 -19.22 28.83
N LYS A 27 0.49 -18.51 28.76
CA LYS A 27 0.17 -17.58 27.65
C LYS A 27 1.08 -16.33 27.65
N LYS A 28 1.41 -15.78 28.83
CA LYS A 28 2.33 -14.63 28.98
C LYS A 28 3.75 -14.99 28.54
N GLN A 29 4.26 -16.14 28.98
CA GLN A 29 5.57 -16.67 28.57
C GLN A 29 5.65 -16.90 27.06
N LEU A 30 4.64 -17.52 26.45
CA LEU A 30 4.61 -17.73 24.99
C LEU A 30 4.60 -16.41 24.20
N LYS A 31 3.85 -15.39 24.66
CA LYS A 31 3.86 -14.05 24.04
C LYS A 31 5.25 -13.41 24.13
N GLN A 32 5.96 -13.58 25.25
CA GLN A 32 7.31 -13.07 25.45
C GLN A 32 8.35 -13.82 24.59
N ALA A 33 8.25 -15.14 24.47
CA ALA A 33 9.09 -15.96 23.58
C ALA A 33 8.93 -15.53 22.11
N LYS A 34 7.68 -15.34 21.65
CA LYS A 34 7.40 -14.79 20.32
C LYS A 34 8.03 -13.41 20.11
N LYS A 35 7.94 -12.49 21.07
CA LYS A 35 8.61 -11.19 20.99
C LYS A 35 10.13 -11.35 20.86
N LYS A 36 10.77 -12.20 21.70
CA LYS A 36 12.23 -12.44 21.65
C LYS A 36 12.66 -12.98 20.28
N ILE A 37 11.95 -13.96 19.72
CA ILE A 37 12.27 -14.51 18.39
C ILE A 37 12.09 -13.47 17.27
N ILE A 38 11.02 -12.69 17.30
CA ILE A 38 10.79 -11.62 16.31
C ILE A 38 11.89 -10.54 16.40
N GLU A 39 12.34 -10.20 17.61
CA GLU A 39 13.44 -9.25 17.84
C GLU A 39 14.81 -9.79 17.38
N LEU A 40 15.10 -11.06 17.68
CA LEU A 40 16.32 -11.73 17.24
C LEU A 40 16.40 -11.81 15.71
N LEU A 41 15.28 -12.13 15.04
CA LEU A 41 15.20 -12.12 13.57
C LEU A 41 15.36 -10.70 12.99
N ARG A 42 14.86 -9.65 13.65
CA ARG A 42 15.09 -8.25 13.23
C ARG A 42 16.58 -7.89 13.31
N LYS A 43 17.25 -8.19 14.43
CA LYS A 43 18.68 -7.94 14.62
C LYS A 43 19.53 -8.69 13.60
N ASP A 44 19.23 -9.97 13.37
CA ASP A 44 19.93 -10.76 12.37
C ASP A 44 19.78 -10.19 10.94
N ASN A 45 18.58 -9.74 10.57
CA ASN A 45 18.33 -9.02 9.30
C ASN A 45 19.03 -7.65 9.21
N GLN A 46 19.51 -7.09 10.33
CA GLN A 46 20.34 -5.87 10.39
C GLN A 46 21.86 -6.18 10.38
N GLY A 47 22.24 -7.45 10.13
CA GLY A 47 23.66 -7.85 10.02
C GLY A 47 24.31 -8.29 11.32
N TYR A 48 23.57 -8.48 12.43
CA TYR A 48 24.12 -8.95 13.72
C TYR A 48 24.58 -10.43 13.74
N GLY A 49 24.70 -11.07 12.57
CA GLY A 49 25.53 -12.26 12.37
C GLY A 49 25.04 -13.55 13.04
N ALA A 50 23.73 -13.80 13.10
CA ALA A 50 23.25 -15.07 13.59
C ALA A 50 23.53 -16.18 12.58
N LYS A 51 24.05 -17.32 13.05
CA LYS A 51 24.29 -18.47 12.19
C LYS A 51 22.96 -19.21 11.99
N ARG A 52 22.42 -19.11 10.77
CA ARG A 52 21.24 -19.84 10.29
C ARG A 52 21.66 -21.19 9.72
N LYS A 53 21.34 -22.30 10.40
CA LYS A 53 21.57 -23.66 9.91
C LYS A 53 20.23 -24.38 9.76
N TRP A 54 19.82 -24.69 8.54
CA TRP A 54 18.62 -25.48 8.30
C TRP A 54 18.92 -26.96 8.52
N LEU A 55 18.09 -27.60 9.33
CA LEU A 55 18.03 -29.04 9.52
C LEU A 55 16.92 -29.57 8.61
N SER A 56 17.31 -30.38 7.64
CA SER A 56 16.40 -31.20 6.83
C SER A 56 16.67 -32.64 7.22
N VAL A 57 15.64 -33.35 7.67
CA VAL A 57 15.72 -34.78 7.99
C VAL A 57 14.58 -35.55 7.32
N GLU A 58 14.80 -36.83 7.06
CA GLU A 58 13.84 -37.71 6.37
C GLU A 58 12.71 -38.20 7.28
N ARG A 59 12.92 -38.19 8.61
CA ARG A 59 11.97 -38.71 9.60
C ARG A 59 11.79 -37.72 10.74
N PRO A 60 10.58 -37.59 11.32
CA PRO A 60 10.33 -36.71 12.46
C PRO A 60 11.15 -37.12 13.71
N GLU A 61 11.58 -38.38 13.77
CA GLU A 61 12.43 -38.95 14.82
C GLU A 61 13.77 -38.23 14.96
N ASP A 62 14.39 -37.90 13.82
CA ASP A 62 15.75 -37.37 13.73
C ASP A 62 15.82 -35.85 14.01
N LEU A 63 14.68 -35.18 14.22
CA LEU A 63 14.63 -33.79 14.68
C LEU A 63 15.08 -33.69 16.15
N PRO A 64 15.84 -32.63 16.53
CA PRO A 64 16.25 -32.40 17.92
C PRO A 64 15.07 -32.42 18.89
N ASN A 65 15.18 -33.23 19.96
CA ASN A 65 14.21 -33.27 21.06
C ASN A 65 14.29 -31.99 21.92
N LYS A 66 13.72 -30.92 21.38
CA LYS A 66 13.66 -29.55 21.92
C LYS A 66 12.30 -28.94 21.57
N CYS A 67 11.90 -27.88 22.27
CA CYS A 67 10.72 -27.11 21.89
C CYS A 67 11.04 -26.09 20.79
N CYS A 68 10.10 -25.88 19.88
CA CYS A 68 10.13 -24.79 18.91
C CYS A 68 9.98 -23.46 19.65
N ALA A 69 11.01 -22.60 19.56
CA ALA A 69 11.14 -21.39 20.37
C ALA A 69 10.07 -20.30 20.10
N PHE A 70 9.26 -20.46 19.03
CA PHE A 70 8.17 -19.54 18.69
C PHE A 70 6.79 -20.02 19.16
N CYS A 71 6.48 -21.32 19.10
CA CYS A 71 5.16 -21.84 19.51
C CYS A 71 5.17 -22.53 20.88
N GLY A 72 6.35 -22.90 21.42
CA GLY A 72 6.51 -23.57 22.71
C GLY A 72 6.25 -25.08 22.69
N THR A 73 5.65 -25.64 21.63
CA THR A 73 5.46 -27.08 21.47
C THR A 73 6.78 -27.78 21.14
N PHE A 74 6.87 -29.10 21.36
CA PHE A 74 7.98 -29.91 20.84
C PHE A 74 8.17 -29.68 19.34
N LEU A 75 9.43 -29.67 18.88
CA LEU A 75 9.79 -29.36 17.50
C LEU A 75 9.19 -30.38 16.51
N ARG A 76 9.19 -31.66 16.87
CA ARG A 76 8.56 -32.75 16.12
C ARG A 76 7.07 -32.46 15.87
N SER A 77 6.29 -32.38 16.94
CA SER A 77 4.86 -32.03 16.88
C SER A 77 4.58 -30.67 16.26
N CYS A 78 5.53 -29.74 16.34
CA CYS A 78 5.42 -28.48 15.62
C CYS A 78 5.44 -28.70 14.10
N VAL A 79 6.37 -29.49 13.55
CA VAL A 79 6.44 -29.77 12.11
C VAL A 79 5.31 -30.70 11.66
N GLU A 80 4.93 -31.71 12.46
CA GLU A 80 3.81 -32.64 12.17
C GLU A 80 2.50 -31.91 11.85
N ASN A 81 2.15 -30.88 12.65
CA ASN A 81 0.96 -30.04 12.43
C ASN A 81 0.93 -29.36 11.04
N TRP A 82 2.08 -29.26 10.37
CA TRP A 82 2.23 -28.63 9.04
C TRP A 82 2.69 -29.59 7.94
N ARG A 83 2.74 -30.92 8.17
CA ARG A 83 3.11 -31.90 7.11
C ARG A 83 2.28 -31.73 5.84
N HIS A 84 1.01 -31.33 5.99
CA HIS A 84 0.09 -31.01 4.90
C HIS A 84 0.50 -29.81 3.99
N LEU A 85 1.50 -29.00 4.38
CA LEU A 85 2.07 -27.92 3.55
C LEU A 85 3.33 -28.35 2.78
N SER A 86 3.97 -29.46 3.16
CA SER A 86 5.02 -30.08 2.35
C SER A 86 4.39 -30.95 1.26
N SER A 87 5.02 -31.04 0.09
CA SER A 87 4.80 -32.14 -0.86
C SER A 87 5.63 -33.38 -0.50
N ASP A 88 6.73 -33.18 0.21
CA ASP A 88 7.80 -34.15 0.42
C ASP A 88 7.86 -34.57 1.90
N ASP A 89 8.34 -35.78 2.18
CA ASP A 89 8.63 -36.26 3.55
C ASP A 89 9.89 -35.63 4.17
N CYS A 90 10.19 -34.39 3.78
CA CYS A 90 11.29 -33.57 4.27
C CYS A 90 10.84 -32.74 5.48
N TRP A 91 11.43 -33.00 6.64
CA TRP A 91 11.10 -32.36 7.90
C TRP A 91 12.04 -31.18 8.18
N GLU A 92 11.64 -29.96 7.80
CA GLU A 92 12.48 -28.77 7.93
C GLU A 92 12.30 -28.01 9.26
N ALA A 93 13.43 -27.84 9.95
CA ALA A 93 13.59 -26.94 11.08
C ALA A 93 14.81 -26.03 10.87
N LEU A 94 14.81 -24.86 11.51
CA LEU A 94 15.91 -23.90 11.50
C LEU A 94 16.55 -23.85 12.89
N GLU A 95 17.84 -24.18 12.93
CA GLU A 95 18.75 -23.90 14.03
C GLU A 95 19.25 -22.46 13.89
N LEU A 96 18.98 -21.63 14.90
CA LEU A 96 19.41 -20.24 14.98
C LEU A 96 20.41 -20.08 16.14
N SER A 97 21.67 -19.79 15.84
CA SER A 97 22.70 -19.52 16.85
C SER A 97 23.05 -18.04 16.90
N PHE A 98 22.89 -17.42 18.08
CA PHE A 98 23.19 -16.02 18.36
C PHE A 98 24.32 -15.88 19.39
N PRO A 99 25.16 -14.84 19.35
CA PRO A 99 26.07 -14.55 20.46
C PRO A 99 25.26 -14.23 21.73
N GLY A 100 25.51 -14.95 22.81
CA GLY A 100 24.96 -14.68 24.13
C GLY A 100 25.75 -13.60 24.87
N ALA A 101 25.20 -13.11 25.98
CA ALA A 101 25.82 -12.05 26.79
C ALA A 101 27.22 -12.41 27.32
N ASN A 102 27.51 -13.71 27.48
CA ASN A 102 28.79 -14.22 27.97
C ASN A 102 29.75 -14.63 26.82
N GLY A 103 29.45 -14.26 25.57
CA GLY A 103 30.17 -14.73 24.37
C GLY A 103 29.77 -16.13 23.88
N GLU A 104 29.27 -17.00 24.77
CA GLU A 104 28.74 -18.32 24.40
C GLU A 104 27.55 -18.22 23.42
N ALA A 105 27.49 -19.10 22.42
CA ALA A 105 26.43 -19.09 21.42
C ALA A 105 25.12 -19.68 21.97
N GLN A 106 24.06 -18.86 22.06
CA GLN A 106 22.71 -19.33 22.35
C GLN A 106 22.06 -19.87 21.07
N THR A 107 21.97 -21.20 20.97
CA THR A 107 21.21 -21.87 19.91
C THR A 107 19.75 -22.08 20.30
N CYS A 108 18.82 -21.75 19.42
CA CYS A 108 17.40 -22.13 19.53
C CYS A 108 16.88 -22.73 18.22
N TYR A 109 15.81 -23.52 18.31
CA TYR A 109 15.21 -24.23 17.17
C TYR A 109 13.81 -23.68 16.87
N ILE A 110 13.48 -23.57 15.58
CA ILE A 110 12.17 -23.11 15.12
C ILE A 110 11.74 -23.94 13.90
N SER A 111 10.49 -24.38 13.83
CA SER A 111 9.99 -25.08 12.63
C SER A 111 9.91 -24.11 11.45
N TRP A 112 10.01 -24.65 10.23
CA TRP A 112 9.94 -23.86 8.99
C TRP A 112 8.72 -22.91 8.95
N THR A 113 7.51 -23.40 9.26
CA THR A 113 6.30 -22.56 9.30
C THR A 113 6.31 -21.51 10.41
N CYS A 114 6.85 -21.83 11.59
CA CYS A 114 6.95 -20.87 12.68
C CYS A 114 7.97 -19.77 12.38
N TYR A 115 9.04 -20.08 11.64
CA TYR A 115 9.95 -19.08 11.10
C TYR A 115 9.23 -18.15 10.13
N HIS A 116 8.42 -18.68 9.20
CA HIS A 116 7.63 -17.84 8.30
C HIS A 116 6.65 -16.94 9.06
N GLU A 117 5.90 -17.46 10.03
CA GLU A 117 4.99 -16.66 10.87
C GLU A 117 5.72 -15.59 11.71
N ALA A 118 6.91 -15.89 12.25
CA ALA A 118 7.73 -14.90 12.94
C ALA A 118 8.20 -13.79 11.99
N MET A 119 8.65 -14.17 10.79
CA MET A 119 9.13 -13.24 9.76
C MET A 119 8.01 -12.33 9.20
N ARG A 120 6.74 -12.78 9.19
CA ARG A 120 5.56 -11.93 8.89
C ARG A 120 5.33 -10.78 9.89
N ALA A 121 6.01 -10.80 11.04
CA ALA A 121 6.05 -9.72 12.03
C ALA A 121 7.33 -8.86 11.99
N THR A 122 8.13 -8.99 10.92
CA THR A 122 9.34 -8.21 10.63
C THR A 122 9.20 -7.47 9.29
N SER A 123 10.03 -6.44 9.08
CA SER A 123 10.17 -5.74 7.80
C SER A 123 10.60 -6.66 6.65
N HIS A 124 11.39 -7.72 6.91
CA HIS A 124 11.94 -8.63 5.90
C HIS A 124 10.87 -9.33 5.03
N LYS A 125 9.60 -9.36 5.46
CA LYS A 125 8.49 -9.82 4.60
C LYS A 125 8.33 -8.98 3.33
N TYR A 126 8.67 -7.68 3.39
CA TYR A 126 8.67 -6.75 2.26
C TYR A 126 9.92 -6.86 1.36
N HIS A 127 10.85 -7.76 1.67
CA HIS A 127 12.12 -7.93 0.95
C HIS A 127 12.31 -9.36 0.42
N SER A 128 11.32 -10.23 0.61
CA SER A 128 11.47 -11.67 0.37
C SER A 128 10.26 -12.29 -0.32
N VAL A 129 10.51 -12.92 -1.48
CA VAL A 129 9.55 -13.77 -2.19
C VAL A 129 9.18 -15.04 -1.41
N ALA A 130 10.01 -15.45 -0.43
CA ALA A 130 9.74 -16.63 0.39
C ALA A 130 8.48 -16.47 1.26
N GLN A 131 8.13 -15.24 1.63
CA GLN A 131 6.85 -14.97 2.28
C GLN A 131 5.65 -15.06 1.32
N LEU A 132 5.86 -14.77 0.05
CA LEU A 132 4.82 -14.90 -0.98
C LEU A 132 4.58 -16.38 -1.30
N GLY A 133 5.65 -17.18 -1.44
CA GLY A 133 5.55 -18.65 -1.55
C GLY A 133 4.85 -19.28 -0.34
N TYR A 134 5.19 -18.87 0.89
CA TYR A 134 4.52 -19.36 2.11
C TYR A 134 3.01 -19.02 2.15
N LEU A 135 2.64 -17.81 1.72
CA LEU A 135 1.23 -17.41 1.63
C LEU A 135 0.47 -18.17 0.53
N ALA A 136 1.15 -18.60 -0.53
CA ALA A 136 0.57 -19.44 -1.57
C ALA A 136 0.42 -20.90 -1.12
N LEU A 137 1.45 -21.50 -0.53
CA LEU A 137 1.41 -22.87 0.03
C LEU A 137 0.30 -23.06 1.08
N THR A 138 0.11 -22.07 1.95
CA THR A 138 -0.97 -22.07 2.94
C THR A 138 -2.36 -21.91 2.32
N GLY A 139 -2.45 -21.60 1.01
CA GLY A 139 -3.67 -21.29 0.29
C GLY A 139 -4.25 -19.91 0.64
N ALA A 140 -3.60 -19.12 1.50
CA ALA A 140 -4.06 -17.79 1.91
C ALA A 140 -4.12 -16.80 0.74
N VAL A 141 -3.22 -16.98 -0.22
CA VAL A 141 -3.27 -16.40 -1.56
C VAL A 141 -3.11 -17.53 -2.58
N ASN A 142 -3.29 -17.24 -3.86
CA ASN A 142 -2.81 -18.09 -4.95
C ASN A 142 -2.36 -17.20 -6.12
N PHE A 143 -1.42 -17.64 -6.94
CA PHE A 143 -0.88 -16.87 -8.07
C PHE A 143 -1.28 -17.53 -9.37
N LEU A 144 -1.66 -16.74 -10.37
CA LEU A 144 -2.04 -17.23 -11.69
C LEU A 144 -0.80 -17.44 -12.55
N GLU A 145 -0.74 -18.54 -13.31
CA GLU A 145 0.25 -18.71 -14.38
C GLU A 145 -0.20 -17.88 -15.60
N VAL A 146 0.63 -16.93 -16.05
CA VAL A 146 0.18 -15.92 -17.03
C VAL A 146 0.01 -16.52 -18.44
N SER A 147 0.78 -17.54 -18.80
CA SER A 147 0.60 -18.33 -20.04
C SER A 147 -0.73 -19.10 -20.04
N GLU A 148 -1.07 -19.74 -18.92
CA GLU A 148 -2.32 -20.48 -18.75
C GLU A 148 -3.53 -19.54 -18.78
N LEU A 149 -3.44 -18.39 -18.10
CA LEU A 149 -4.43 -17.33 -18.14
C LEU A 149 -4.60 -16.78 -19.57
N ALA A 150 -3.51 -16.54 -20.29
CA ALA A 150 -3.57 -16.09 -21.68
C ALA A 150 -4.29 -17.08 -22.60
N ARG A 151 -3.97 -18.38 -22.50
CA ARG A 151 -4.65 -19.44 -23.26
C ARG A 151 -6.15 -19.50 -22.92
N PHE A 152 -6.51 -19.34 -21.65
CA PHE A 152 -7.90 -19.32 -21.19
C PHE A 152 -8.71 -18.12 -21.72
N ILE A 153 -8.15 -16.90 -21.70
CA ILE A 153 -8.82 -15.71 -22.24
C ILE A 153 -8.89 -15.74 -23.78
N GLY A 154 -7.87 -16.29 -24.45
CA GLY A 154 -7.89 -16.57 -25.89
C GLY A 154 -8.99 -17.57 -26.27
N ALA A 155 -9.22 -18.58 -25.43
CA ALA A 155 -10.34 -19.52 -25.55
C ALA A 155 -11.72 -18.91 -25.23
N ALA A 156 -11.83 -17.58 -25.09
CA ALA A 156 -13.00 -16.84 -24.62
C ALA A 156 -13.53 -17.28 -23.24
N GLY A 157 -12.66 -17.81 -22.39
CA GLY A 157 -12.99 -18.20 -21.03
C GLY A 157 -13.43 -17.01 -20.16
N ILE A 158 -14.58 -17.14 -19.52
CA ILE A 158 -15.10 -16.14 -18.57
C ILE A 158 -14.49 -16.41 -17.20
N LEU A 159 -13.89 -15.38 -16.60
CA LEU A 159 -13.34 -15.45 -15.25
C LEU A 159 -14.47 -15.51 -14.21
N GLU A 160 -14.42 -16.52 -13.34
CA GLU A 160 -15.24 -16.61 -12.14
C GLU A 160 -14.39 -16.30 -10.89
N ARG A 161 -15.00 -16.36 -9.70
CA ARG A 161 -14.27 -16.20 -8.42
C ARG A 161 -13.23 -17.30 -8.24
N ARG A 162 -12.14 -17.00 -7.50
CA ARG A 162 -11.07 -17.96 -7.13
C ARG A 162 -11.59 -19.38 -6.88
N GLN A 163 -12.47 -19.58 -5.90
CA GLN A 163 -12.93 -20.92 -5.49
C GLN A 163 -13.84 -21.65 -6.49
N GLN A 164 -14.07 -21.07 -7.67
CA GLN A 164 -14.68 -21.73 -8.82
C GLN A 164 -13.61 -22.05 -9.85
N MET A 165 -12.75 -21.07 -10.19
CA MET A 165 -11.60 -21.24 -11.09
C MET A 165 -10.62 -22.32 -10.58
N GLU A 166 -10.24 -22.28 -9.30
CA GLU A 166 -9.33 -23.21 -8.63
C GLU A 166 -9.87 -24.66 -8.55
N ARG A 167 -11.17 -24.87 -8.89
CA ARG A 167 -11.78 -26.20 -9.02
C ARG A 167 -12.02 -26.64 -10.46
N LYS A 168 -12.36 -25.72 -11.37
CA LYS A 168 -12.58 -26.01 -12.79
C LYS A 168 -11.28 -26.11 -13.59
N PHE A 169 -10.33 -25.23 -13.27
CA PHE A 169 -9.11 -24.98 -14.04
C PHE A 169 -7.90 -24.85 -13.10
N PRO A 170 -7.52 -25.92 -12.36
CA PRO A 170 -6.41 -25.86 -11.42
C PRO A 170 -5.07 -25.50 -12.09
N SER A 171 -4.90 -25.76 -13.39
CA SER A 171 -3.71 -25.38 -14.16
C SER A 171 -3.52 -23.86 -14.30
N LEU A 172 -4.57 -23.05 -14.16
CA LEU A 172 -4.45 -21.58 -14.14
C LEU A 172 -3.60 -21.07 -12.98
N TYR A 173 -3.33 -21.90 -11.97
CA TYR A 173 -2.67 -21.52 -10.74
C TYR A 173 -1.28 -22.13 -10.62
N MET A 174 -0.39 -21.40 -9.95
CA MET A 174 1.00 -21.77 -9.72
C MET A 174 1.10 -23.18 -9.12
N LYS A 175 1.93 -24.02 -9.73
CA LYS A 175 2.18 -25.39 -9.24
C LYS A 175 2.75 -25.38 -7.82
N ARG A 176 2.33 -26.31 -6.97
CA ARG A 176 2.68 -26.36 -5.53
C ARG A 176 4.20 -26.41 -5.33
N GLU A 177 4.89 -27.09 -6.23
CA GLU A 177 6.33 -27.29 -6.26
C GLU A 177 7.04 -25.94 -6.46
N ARG A 178 6.50 -25.06 -7.31
CA ARG A 178 7.00 -23.69 -7.52
C ARG A 178 6.70 -22.79 -6.33
N MET A 179 5.55 -22.95 -5.66
CA MET A 179 5.26 -22.28 -4.39
C MET A 179 6.26 -22.70 -3.30
N LEU A 180 6.60 -23.99 -3.24
CA LEU A 180 7.55 -24.57 -2.29
C LEU A 180 8.97 -24.11 -2.57
N GLU A 181 9.38 -24.09 -3.84
CA GLU A 181 10.65 -23.54 -4.29
C GLU A 181 10.77 -22.05 -3.91
N MET A 182 9.75 -21.23 -4.19
CA MET A 182 9.71 -19.82 -3.76
C MET A 182 9.86 -19.68 -2.25
N ALA A 183 9.15 -20.51 -1.47
CA ALA A 183 9.12 -20.44 -0.01
C ALA A 183 10.40 -20.99 0.66
N LYS A 184 11.06 -21.99 0.07
CA LYS A 184 12.33 -22.56 0.55
C LYS A 184 13.56 -21.78 0.07
N LYS A 185 13.51 -21.07 -1.09
CA LYS A 185 14.68 -20.44 -1.71
C LYS A 185 15.37 -19.41 -0.80
N ARG A 186 16.69 -19.60 -0.64
CA ARG A 186 17.56 -18.85 0.28
C ARG A 186 18.46 -17.82 -0.44
N SER A 187 18.42 -17.81 -1.77
CA SER A 187 19.12 -16.87 -2.66
C SER A 187 18.20 -16.49 -3.84
N VAL A 188 18.65 -15.56 -4.67
CA VAL A 188 17.93 -15.05 -5.85
C VAL A 188 17.50 -16.22 -6.76
N MET A 189 16.30 -16.14 -7.33
CA MET A 189 15.89 -17.11 -8.35
C MET A 189 16.85 -17.03 -9.55
N GLN A 190 17.55 -18.13 -9.83
CA GLN A 190 18.18 -18.35 -11.13
C GLN A 190 17.05 -18.39 -12.18
N GLY A 191 17.12 -17.49 -13.16
CA GLY A 191 16.05 -17.23 -14.13
C GLY A 191 15.16 -16.02 -13.76
N PRO A 192 14.83 -15.13 -14.72
CA PRO A 192 14.11 -13.88 -14.47
C PRO A 192 12.59 -14.06 -14.31
N SER A 193 12.16 -14.94 -13.39
CA SER A 193 10.74 -15.05 -13.03
C SER A 193 10.22 -13.73 -12.47
N LYS A 194 9.05 -13.32 -12.95
CA LYS A 194 8.35 -12.10 -12.52
C LYS A 194 7.03 -12.47 -11.84
N LEU A 195 6.71 -11.77 -10.76
CA LEU A 195 5.40 -11.79 -10.11
C LEU A 195 4.80 -10.39 -10.19
N PHE A 196 3.77 -10.23 -11.02
CA PHE A 196 3.03 -8.99 -11.12
C PHE A 196 1.93 -8.94 -10.04
N CYS A 197 1.77 -7.80 -9.37
CA CYS A 197 0.62 -7.52 -8.49
C CYS A 197 -0.25 -6.46 -9.17
N LEU A 198 -1.47 -6.83 -9.56
CA LEU A 198 -2.41 -5.96 -10.25
C LEU A 198 -3.22 -5.12 -9.25
N SER A 199 -3.05 -3.80 -9.30
CA SER A 199 -3.93 -2.81 -8.69
C SER A 199 -4.82 -2.19 -9.79
N TYR A 200 -6.13 -2.17 -9.58
CA TYR A 200 -7.09 -1.90 -10.66
C TYR A 200 -8.48 -1.50 -10.12
N CYS A 201 -9.31 -0.98 -11.03
CA CYS A 201 -10.67 -0.56 -10.73
C CYS A 201 -11.70 -1.70 -10.88
N TRP A 202 -12.52 -1.95 -9.85
CA TRP A 202 -13.73 -2.77 -10.02
C TRP A 202 -14.77 -2.03 -10.87
N HIS A 203 -15.05 -2.50 -12.09
CA HIS A 203 -16.02 -1.88 -13.00
C HIS A 203 -17.47 -2.11 -12.54
N SER A 204 -17.78 -3.24 -11.89
CA SER A 204 -19.13 -3.52 -11.35
C SER A 204 -19.12 -4.06 -9.92
N LYS A 205 -20.29 -4.05 -9.28
CA LYS A 205 -20.57 -4.67 -7.98
C LYS A 205 -20.68 -6.19 -8.08
N ALA A 206 -20.84 -6.76 -9.27
CA ALA A 206 -20.90 -8.21 -9.48
C ALA A 206 -19.49 -8.82 -9.69
N HIS A 207 -18.71 -8.20 -10.57
CA HIS A 207 -17.42 -8.67 -11.09
C HIS A 207 -16.44 -7.49 -11.29
N PRO A 208 -15.13 -7.65 -11.00
CA PRO A 208 -14.14 -6.59 -11.26
C PRO A 208 -14.06 -6.18 -12.73
N ASP A 209 -13.98 -7.14 -13.63
CA ASP A 209 -13.77 -6.95 -15.08
C ASP A 209 -14.87 -7.72 -15.85
N PRO A 210 -16.09 -7.19 -15.96
CA PRO A 210 -17.25 -7.95 -16.47
C PRO A 210 -17.18 -8.27 -17.98
N HIS A 211 -16.32 -7.57 -18.73
CA HIS A 211 -16.15 -7.75 -20.18
C HIS A 211 -14.83 -8.46 -20.54
N GLY A 212 -13.94 -8.68 -19.57
CA GLY A 212 -12.61 -9.23 -19.80
C GLY A 212 -11.66 -8.24 -20.47
N GLN A 213 -11.88 -6.94 -20.33
CA GLN A 213 -11.04 -5.90 -20.94
C GLN A 213 -9.76 -5.68 -20.12
N THR A 214 -9.88 -5.54 -18.80
CA THR A 214 -8.71 -5.37 -17.91
C THR A 214 -7.73 -6.52 -18.05
N VAL A 215 -8.21 -7.76 -18.14
CA VAL A 215 -7.32 -8.92 -18.34
C VAL A 215 -6.67 -8.91 -19.72
N ARG A 216 -7.37 -8.49 -20.80
CA ARG A 216 -6.78 -8.38 -22.14
C ARG A 216 -5.69 -7.31 -22.19
N ASP A 217 -5.96 -6.14 -21.65
CA ASP A 217 -5.00 -5.02 -21.59
C ASP A 217 -3.76 -5.40 -20.76
N VAL A 218 -3.96 -6.04 -19.61
CA VAL A 218 -2.87 -6.53 -18.74
C VAL A 218 -2.06 -7.64 -19.43
N LEU A 219 -2.70 -8.60 -20.10
CA LEU A 219 -1.99 -9.64 -20.86
C LEU A 219 -1.20 -9.07 -22.04
N SER A 220 -1.75 -8.08 -22.75
CA SER A 220 -1.05 -7.36 -23.82
C SER A 220 0.18 -6.62 -23.28
N PHE A 221 0.02 -5.86 -22.19
CA PHE A 221 1.11 -5.16 -21.53
C PHE A 221 2.23 -6.10 -21.03
N ILE A 222 1.89 -7.25 -20.45
CA ILE A 222 2.89 -8.21 -20.00
C ILE A 222 3.58 -8.86 -21.22
N SER A 223 2.85 -9.15 -22.30
CA SER A 223 3.41 -9.73 -23.53
C SER A 223 4.43 -8.81 -24.22
N SER A 224 4.20 -7.49 -24.18
CA SER A 224 5.12 -6.50 -24.77
C SER A 224 6.40 -6.25 -23.94
N GLN A 225 6.50 -6.81 -22.73
CA GLN A 225 7.74 -6.76 -21.96
C GLN A 225 8.81 -7.65 -22.60
N ALA A 226 10.04 -7.14 -22.66
CA ALA A 226 11.18 -7.87 -23.22
C ALA A 226 11.31 -9.29 -22.63
N GLY A 227 11.37 -10.28 -23.54
CA GLY A 227 11.47 -11.70 -23.23
C GLY A 227 10.13 -12.44 -23.03
N LEU A 228 8.97 -11.77 -23.06
CA LEU A 228 7.68 -12.39 -22.67
C LEU A 228 6.72 -12.73 -23.83
N GLY A 229 7.17 -12.66 -25.09
CA GLY A 229 6.35 -12.98 -26.29
C GLY A 229 5.81 -14.42 -26.37
N GLY A 230 6.17 -15.32 -25.44
CA GLY A 230 5.49 -16.61 -25.26
C GLY A 230 4.03 -16.48 -24.80
N ILE A 231 3.65 -15.37 -24.16
CA ILE A 231 2.29 -15.11 -23.67
C ILE A 231 1.33 -14.85 -24.85
N GLU A 232 1.76 -14.09 -25.86
CA GLU A 232 1.01 -13.89 -27.10
C GLU A 232 0.81 -15.22 -27.85
N ARG A 233 1.84 -16.07 -27.92
CA ARG A 233 1.72 -17.43 -28.47
C ARG A 233 0.71 -18.28 -27.69
N ALA A 234 0.69 -18.18 -26.35
CA ALA A 234 -0.29 -18.87 -25.52
C ALA A 234 -1.73 -18.37 -25.75
N PHE A 235 -1.93 -17.05 -25.88
CA PHE A 235 -3.21 -16.45 -26.24
C PHE A 235 -3.71 -16.93 -27.61
N ASN A 236 -2.83 -16.89 -28.63
CA ASN A 236 -3.17 -17.30 -29.99
C ASN A 236 -3.51 -18.81 -30.09
N ARG A 237 -2.88 -19.68 -29.28
CA ARG A 237 -3.29 -21.08 -29.16
C ARG A 237 -4.67 -21.24 -28.49
N GLY A 238 -5.05 -20.35 -27.58
CA GLY A 238 -6.42 -20.28 -27.04
C GLY A 238 -7.46 -19.87 -28.09
N GLU A 239 -7.15 -18.85 -28.89
CA GLU A 239 -7.96 -18.39 -30.03
C GLU A 239 -8.17 -19.52 -31.07
N GLU A 240 -7.14 -20.31 -31.35
CA GLU A 240 -7.22 -21.46 -32.25
C GLU A 240 -8.09 -22.59 -31.66
N LEU A 241 -7.94 -22.93 -30.37
CA LEU A 241 -8.83 -23.87 -29.69
C LEU A 241 -10.30 -23.42 -29.76
N ARG A 242 -10.57 -22.12 -29.59
CA ARG A 242 -11.92 -21.53 -29.73
C ARG A 242 -12.49 -21.74 -31.13
N LYS A 243 -11.68 -21.57 -32.18
CA LYS A 243 -12.08 -21.81 -33.58
C LYS A 243 -12.40 -23.29 -33.82
N ARG A 244 -11.52 -24.21 -33.38
CA ARG A 244 -11.72 -25.67 -33.48
C ARG A 244 -13.00 -26.14 -32.79
N LEU A 245 -13.24 -25.69 -31.55
CA LEU A 245 -14.48 -25.99 -30.81
C LEU A 245 -15.72 -25.44 -31.52
N SER A 246 -15.66 -24.20 -32.02
CA SER A 246 -16.77 -23.58 -32.76
C SER A 246 -17.10 -24.33 -34.06
N ALA A 247 -16.08 -24.79 -34.79
CA ALA A 247 -16.24 -25.60 -36.00
C ALA A 247 -16.88 -26.97 -35.68
N SER A 248 -16.40 -27.65 -34.63
CA SER A 248 -16.91 -28.96 -34.19
C SER A 248 -18.40 -28.90 -33.78
N VAL A 249 -18.79 -27.89 -32.99
CA VAL A 249 -20.21 -27.67 -32.67
C VAL A 249 -21.04 -27.37 -33.94
N GLY A 250 -20.46 -26.62 -34.88
CA GLY A 250 -21.07 -26.35 -36.19
C GLY A 250 -21.28 -27.60 -37.05
N THR A 251 -20.37 -28.57 -37.03
CA THR A 251 -20.53 -29.84 -37.76
C THR A 251 -21.59 -30.73 -37.11
N CYS A 252 -21.55 -30.94 -35.79
CA CYS A 252 -22.54 -31.78 -35.10
C CYS A 252 -23.98 -31.25 -35.25
N LEU A 253 -24.17 -29.92 -35.27
CA LEU A 253 -25.47 -29.30 -35.54
C LEU A 253 -25.95 -29.51 -36.99
N ARG A 254 -25.04 -29.54 -37.97
CA ARG A 254 -25.36 -29.85 -39.38
C ARG A 254 -25.69 -31.33 -39.58
N GLU A 255 -25.00 -32.23 -38.88
CA GLU A 255 -25.24 -33.68 -38.93
C GLU A 255 -26.58 -34.04 -38.31
N ASN A 256 -26.89 -33.53 -37.12
CA ASN A 256 -28.20 -33.69 -36.48
C ASN A 256 -29.35 -33.13 -37.34
N ARG A 257 -29.12 -32.04 -38.08
CA ARG A 257 -30.13 -31.49 -39.00
C ARG A 257 -30.38 -32.43 -40.19
N ARG A 258 -29.32 -32.94 -40.83
CA ARG A 258 -29.43 -33.93 -41.91
C ARG A 258 -30.08 -35.24 -41.47
N GLY A 259 -29.87 -35.68 -40.23
CA GLY A 259 -30.51 -36.87 -39.68
C GLY A 259 -32.02 -36.74 -39.46
N ASN A 260 -32.52 -35.52 -39.24
CA ASN A 260 -33.96 -35.27 -39.04
C ASN A 260 -34.70 -34.91 -40.35
N GLU A 261 -34.00 -34.42 -41.37
CA GLU A 261 -34.58 -34.08 -42.68
C GLU A 261 -34.96 -35.32 -43.53
N SER A 262 -34.57 -36.54 -43.11
CA SER A 262 -34.84 -37.79 -43.85
C SER A 262 -36.13 -38.55 -43.48
N ASP A 263 -36.84 -38.18 -42.40
CA ASP A 263 -38.06 -38.87 -41.93
C ASP A 263 -39.34 -38.01 -41.96
N MET A 264 -39.24 -36.72 -42.27
CA MET A 264 -40.41 -35.85 -42.48
C MET A 264 -40.94 -36.01 -43.91
N ARG A 265 -42.06 -36.73 -44.06
CA ARG A 265 -42.88 -36.63 -45.27
C ARG A 265 -43.48 -35.22 -45.36
N PRO A 266 -43.60 -34.62 -46.56
CA PRO A 266 -44.39 -33.41 -46.71
C PRO A 266 -45.86 -33.73 -46.47
N ASP A 267 -46.47 -33.00 -45.55
CA ASP A 267 -47.93 -32.88 -45.40
C ASP A 267 -48.29 -31.50 -45.96
N GLU A 268 -49.25 -31.42 -46.89
CA GLU A 268 -49.51 -30.21 -47.68
C GLU A 268 -50.45 -29.27 -46.90
N GLY A 269 -49.93 -28.15 -46.36
CA GLY A 269 -50.74 -27.22 -45.56
C GLY A 269 -50.15 -25.81 -45.37
N ASP A 270 -50.84 -24.83 -45.94
CA ASP A 270 -50.76 -23.36 -45.78
C ASP A 270 -49.41 -22.64 -45.98
N ASP A 271 -49.39 -21.76 -46.98
CA ASP A 271 -48.38 -20.71 -47.17
C ASP A 271 -48.48 -19.63 -46.07
N SER A 272 -47.36 -19.30 -45.44
CA SER A 272 -47.22 -18.08 -44.64
C SER A 272 -45.77 -17.59 -44.66
N GLU A 273 -45.54 -16.52 -45.40
CA GLU A 273 -44.24 -16.06 -45.85
C GLU A 273 -43.45 -15.23 -44.81
N SER A 274 -42.15 -15.08 -45.06
CA SER A 274 -41.32 -13.96 -44.57
C SER A 274 -41.07 -13.79 -43.06
N SER A 275 -40.00 -14.43 -42.56
CA SER A 275 -39.02 -13.76 -41.67
C SER A 275 -37.65 -14.44 -41.67
N LEU A 276 -36.67 -13.82 -42.32
CA LEU A 276 -35.24 -14.16 -42.20
C LEU A 276 -34.58 -13.24 -41.18
N LEU A 277 -34.01 -13.80 -40.11
CA LEU A 277 -33.24 -13.07 -39.11
C LEU A 277 -31.89 -13.74 -38.84
N GLU A 278 -30.86 -12.93 -38.74
CA GLU A 278 -29.48 -13.36 -38.45
C GLU A 278 -29.31 -13.77 -36.97
N PRO A 279 -28.37 -14.68 -36.66
CA PRO A 279 -28.12 -15.15 -35.29
C PRO A 279 -27.34 -14.12 -34.45
N HIS A 280 -28.01 -13.04 -34.03
CA HIS A 280 -27.47 -12.09 -33.05
C HIS A 280 -27.23 -12.79 -31.69
N PHE A 281 -25.96 -12.94 -31.31
CA PHE A 281 -25.55 -13.36 -29.96
C PHE A 281 -25.74 -12.23 -28.94
N GLN A 282 -26.99 -11.87 -28.63
CA GLN A 282 -27.31 -11.02 -27.48
C GLN A 282 -27.66 -11.87 -26.25
N VAL A 283 -27.07 -11.53 -25.10
CA VAL A 283 -27.36 -12.18 -23.81
C VAL A 283 -28.65 -11.62 -23.21
N GLY A 284 -29.77 -11.91 -23.88
CA GLY A 284 -31.13 -11.57 -23.42
C GLY A 284 -31.60 -12.51 -22.30
N GLY A 285 -31.97 -11.95 -21.15
CA GLY A 285 -32.29 -12.75 -19.96
C GLY A 285 -33.70 -13.35 -19.94
N GLN A 286 -33.86 -14.58 -20.47
CA GLN A 286 -35.05 -15.41 -20.19
C GLN A 286 -34.77 -16.51 -19.14
N LYS A 287 -35.78 -16.83 -18.31
CA LYS A 287 -35.68 -17.77 -17.18
C LYS A 287 -35.84 -19.25 -17.59
N GLY A 288 -35.04 -19.71 -18.56
CA GLY A 288 -34.93 -21.15 -18.86
C GLY A 288 -34.15 -21.89 -17.76
N LYS A 289 -34.65 -23.02 -17.27
CA LYS A 289 -33.92 -23.90 -16.34
C LYS A 289 -32.95 -24.83 -17.08
N GLY A 290 -31.96 -24.24 -17.75
CA GLY A 290 -30.88 -24.98 -18.43
C GLY A 290 -29.66 -24.08 -18.60
N SER A 291 -28.54 -24.40 -17.94
CA SER A 291 -27.33 -23.59 -17.99
C SER A 291 -26.44 -24.01 -19.17
N PRO A 292 -26.17 -23.14 -20.17
CA PRO A 292 -25.31 -23.49 -21.30
C PRO A 292 -23.82 -23.63 -20.93
N SER A 293 -23.42 -23.30 -19.69
CA SER A 293 -22.03 -23.37 -19.24
C SER A 293 -21.49 -24.78 -19.04
N SER A 294 -22.35 -25.81 -18.95
CA SER A 294 -21.90 -27.19 -18.73
C SER A 294 -21.36 -27.85 -20.00
N SER A 295 -21.96 -27.59 -21.17
CA SER A 295 -21.55 -28.23 -22.43
C SER A 295 -20.16 -27.79 -22.89
N LEU A 296 -19.76 -26.52 -22.68
CA LEU A 296 -18.40 -26.06 -22.99
C LEU A 296 -17.35 -26.65 -22.05
N THR A 297 -17.65 -26.83 -20.75
CA THR A 297 -16.72 -27.50 -19.82
C THR A 297 -16.58 -28.98 -20.19
N ALA A 298 -17.70 -29.68 -20.41
CA ALA A 298 -17.70 -31.07 -20.84
C ALA A 298 -17.03 -31.27 -22.21
N ALA A 299 -17.24 -30.38 -23.19
CA ALA A 299 -16.60 -30.48 -24.50
C ALA A 299 -15.08 -30.30 -24.43
N CYS A 300 -14.56 -29.41 -23.57
CA CYS A 300 -13.13 -29.28 -23.35
C CYS A 300 -12.53 -30.51 -22.65
N GLU A 301 -13.26 -31.16 -21.75
CA GLU A 301 -12.81 -32.37 -21.05
C GLU A 301 -12.96 -33.64 -21.93
N GLU A 302 -14.04 -33.80 -22.68
CA GLU A 302 -14.26 -34.93 -23.59
C GLU A 302 -13.42 -34.87 -24.86
N ALA A 303 -13.11 -33.68 -25.38
CA ALA A 303 -12.15 -33.52 -26.49
C ALA A 303 -10.72 -33.93 -26.11
N GLY A 304 -10.38 -33.90 -24.81
CA GLY A 304 -9.15 -34.49 -24.27
C GLY A 304 -9.30 -35.97 -23.84
N GLY A 305 -10.51 -36.54 -23.92
CA GLY A 305 -10.86 -37.82 -23.29
C GLY A 305 -11.31 -38.95 -24.22
N ARG A 306 -11.53 -38.69 -25.53
CA ARG A 306 -11.98 -39.72 -26.48
C ARG A 306 -11.09 -39.84 -27.72
N SER A 307 -10.56 -41.06 -27.92
CA SER A 307 -9.87 -41.54 -29.14
C SER A 307 -8.43 -41.07 -29.40
N SER A 308 -7.57 -41.13 -28.38
CA SER A 308 -6.09 -41.08 -28.51
C SER A 308 -5.52 -42.36 -29.17
N LYS A 309 -5.78 -42.57 -30.47
CA LYS A 309 -5.30 -43.76 -31.20
C LYS A 309 -5.06 -43.58 -32.71
N GLY A 310 -4.68 -42.39 -33.14
CA GLY A 310 -4.34 -42.10 -34.54
C GLY A 310 -4.00 -40.66 -34.87
N MET A 311 -3.54 -39.87 -33.88
CA MET A 311 -3.34 -38.42 -34.03
C MET A 311 -2.29 -37.87 -33.04
N GLU A 312 -1.29 -38.67 -32.67
CA GLU A 312 -0.27 -38.30 -31.66
C GLU A 312 1.10 -37.92 -32.28
N ASP A 313 1.32 -38.26 -33.55
CA ASP A 313 2.64 -38.19 -34.20
C ASP A 313 2.98 -36.85 -34.89
N SER A 314 2.18 -35.79 -34.71
CA SER A 314 2.28 -34.55 -35.52
C SER A 314 2.46 -33.23 -34.75
N ASP A 315 2.03 -33.13 -33.48
CA ASP A 315 2.03 -31.85 -32.71
C ASP A 315 3.16 -31.78 -31.66
N SER A 316 3.95 -32.85 -31.49
CA SER A 316 4.89 -33.05 -30.38
C SER A 316 6.18 -32.22 -30.42
N GLU A 317 6.56 -31.68 -31.59
CA GLU A 317 7.85 -30.97 -31.77
C GLU A 317 7.86 -29.50 -31.30
N SER A 318 6.74 -28.95 -30.81
CA SER A 318 6.55 -27.48 -30.68
C SER A 318 6.42 -26.87 -29.28
N ASP A 319 6.21 -27.64 -28.20
CA ASP A 319 6.06 -27.08 -26.84
C ASP A 319 7.40 -26.86 -26.11
N SER A 320 8.49 -27.47 -26.59
CA SER A 320 9.87 -27.32 -26.06
C SER A 320 10.35 -25.86 -26.06
N ASP A 321 10.03 -25.10 -27.11
CA ASP A 321 10.34 -23.67 -27.24
C ASP A 321 9.71 -22.81 -26.13
N LEU A 322 8.64 -23.27 -25.47
CA LEU A 322 7.98 -22.53 -24.40
C LEU A 322 8.57 -22.81 -23.01
N GLU A 323 9.24 -23.94 -22.79
CA GLU A 323 9.97 -24.20 -21.54
C GLU A 323 11.19 -23.26 -21.38
N SER A 324 11.66 -22.66 -22.47
CA SER A 324 12.75 -21.67 -22.47
C SER A 324 12.40 -20.34 -21.77
N VAL A 325 11.11 -20.00 -21.66
CA VAL A 325 10.65 -18.71 -21.14
C VAL A 325 10.48 -18.79 -19.62
N ALA A 326 11.22 -17.95 -18.88
CA ALA A 326 11.13 -17.91 -17.42
C ALA A 326 9.68 -17.65 -16.96
N PRO A 327 9.10 -18.46 -16.05
CA PRO A 327 7.68 -18.41 -15.76
C PRO A 327 7.28 -17.10 -15.08
N VAL A 328 6.12 -16.60 -15.50
CA VAL A 328 5.56 -15.30 -15.12
C VAL A 328 4.22 -15.53 -14.44
N HIS A 329 4.08 -14.92 -13.26
CA HIS A 329 2.95 -15.15 -12.38
C HIS A 329 2.20 -13.84 -12.11
N LEU A 330 0.88 -13.91 -11.88
CA LEU A 330 0.03 -12.76 -11.58
C LEU A 330 -0.72 -12.94 -10.26
N PHE A 331 -0.56 -11.98 -9.35
CA PHE A 331 -1.48 -11.75 -8.24
C PHE A 331 -2.57 -10.76 -8.69
N TRP A 332 -3.82 -11.22 -8.66
CA TRP A 332 -5.02 -10.41 -8.90
C TRP A 332 -6.01 -10.77 -7.81
N ASP A 333 -6.28 -9.86 -6.88
CA ASP A 333 -7.01 -10.12 -5.63
C ASP A 333 -8.30 -10.96 -5.78
N PHE A 334 -9.08 -10.72 -6.84
CA PHE A 334 -10.33 -11.43 -7.15
C PHE A 334 -10.14 -12.93 -7.44
N LEU A 335 -9.04 -13.28 -8.10
CA LEU A 335 -8.67 -14.65 -8.48
C LEU A 335 -7.66 -15.27 -7.50
N SER A 336 -6.93 -14.45 -6.75
CA SER A 336 -5.90 -14.84 -5.79
C SER A 336 -6.42 -14.98 -4.36
N LEU A 337 -7.51 -14.30 -3.98
CA LEU A 337 -8.15 -14.40 -2.66
C LEU A 337 -9.54 -15.04 -2.77
N PHE A 338 -9.96 -15.77 -1.73
CA PHE A 338 -11.30 -16.35 -1.63
C PHE A 338 -12.37 -15.25 -1.61
N GLN A 339 -13.34 -15.30 -2.52
CA GLN A 339 -14.30 -14.21 -2.71
C GLN A 339 -15.65 -14.49 -2.05
N ARG A 340 -16.17 -13.51 -1.30
CA ARG A 340 -17.51 -13.60 -0.68
C ARG A 340 -18.60 -13.54 -1.75
N LYS A 341 -19.60 -14.41 -1.64
CA LYS A 341 -20.84 -14.27 -2.41
C LYS A 341 -21.58 -13.01 -1.97
N ARG A 342 -22.10 -12.25 -2.94
CA ARG A 342 -22.81 -10.97 -2.72
C ARG A 342 -24.35 -11.09 -2.82
N LYS A 343 -24.87 -12.28 -3.16
CA LYS A 343 -26.31 -12.61 -3.10
C LYS A 343 -26.61 -13.42 -1.84
N GLU A 344 -27.65 -13.03 -1.11
CA GLU A 344 -28.18 -13.79 0.03
C GLU A 344 -28.71 -15.17 -0.42
N GLY A 345 -28.81 -16.12 0.51
CA GLY A 345 -29.18 -17.52 0.24
C GLY A 345 -28.12 -18.34 -0.53
N SER A 346 -27.24 -17.71 -1.33
CA SER A 346 -26.19 -18.43 -2.06
C SER A 346 -25.07 -18.88 -1.10
N GLY A 347 -25.07 -20.17 -0.76
CA GLY A 347 -24.42 -20.75 0.44
C GLY A 347 -23.00 -20.27 0.76
N GLU A 348 -22.73 -20.07 2.05
CA GLU A 348 -21.60 -19.28 2.55
C GLU A 348 -20.19 -19.76 2.13
N MET A 349 -19.23 -18.84 2.27
CA MET A 349 -17.79 -19.16 2.27
C MET A 349 -17.49 -20.04 3.48
N SER A 350 -16.88 -21.21 3.28
CA SER A 350 -16.61 -22.15 4.37
C SER A 350 -15.68 -21.55 5.43
N ARG A 351 -15.73 -22.07 6.66
CA ARG A 351 -14.89 -21.61 7.78
C ARG A 351 -13.39 -21.60 7.42
N LYS A 352 -12.92 -22.57 6.62
CA LYS A 352 -11.54 -22.63 6.12
C LYS A 352 -11.24 -21.49 5.14
N GLU A 353 -12.06 -21.33 4.08
CA GLU A 353 -11.91 -20.23 3.12
C GLU A 353 -11.99 -18.85 3.80
N ALA A 354 -12.85 -18.68 4.81
CA ALA A 354 -12.99 -17.44 5.56
C ALA A 354 -11.75 -17.11 6.43
N MET A 355 -11.08 -18.14 6.97
CA MET A 355 -9.79 -17.98 7.64
C MET A 355 -8.67 -17.64 6.65
N LEU A 356 -8.61 -18.33 5.51
CA LEU A 356 -7.61 -18.08 4.46
C LEU A 356 -7.78 -16.70 3.81
N PHE A 357 -9.02 -16.27 3.52
CA PHE A 357 -9.35 -14.91 3.08
C PHE A 357 -8.83 -13.85 4.07
N ARG A 358 -9.07 -14.06 5.37
CA ARG A 358 -8.57 -13.17 6.41
C ARG A 358 -7.04 -13.15 6.47
N GLN A 359 -6.39 -14.30 6.27
CA GLN A 359 -4.93 -14.41 6.25
C GLN A 359 -4.31 -13.69 5.04
N GLY A 360 -4.89 -13.85 3.84
CA GLY A 360 -4.50 -13.14 2.62
C GLY A 360 -4.73 -11.63 2.73
N LEU A 361 -5.92 -11.19 3.15
CA LEU A 361 -6.22 -9.77 3.40
C LEU A 361 -5.25 -9.12 4.39
N LEU A 362 -4.83 -9.84 5.44
CA LEU A 362 -3.88 -9.32 6.41
C LEU A 362 -2.46 -9.15 5.85
N SER A 363 -2.14 -9.81 4.73
CA SER A 363 -0.86 -9.82 4.02
C SER A 363 -0.83 -8.98 2.73
N LEU A 364 -1.87 -8.20 2.40
CA LEU A 364 -1.83 -7.33 1.21
C LEU A 364 -0.67 -6.32 1.26
N ASP A 365 -0.28 -5.92 2.48
CA ASP A 365 0.92 -5.13 2.75
C ASP A 365 2.21 -5.81 2.24
N THR A 366 2.27 -7.14 2.33
CA THR A 366 3.43 -7.99 2.03
C THR A 366 3.53 -8.30 0.53
N LEU A 367 2.40 -8.23 -0.18
CA LEU A 367 2.28 -8.40 -1.64
C LEU A 367 2.65 -7.11 -2.37
N TYR A 368 1.78 -6.09 -2.26
CA TYR A 368 1.97 -4.82 -2.95
C TYR A 368 3.21 -4.07 -2.47
N GLY A 369 3.63 -4.28 -1.21
CA GLY A 369 4.81 -3.66 -0.62
C GLY A 369 6.09 -4.45 -0.78
N ASN A 370 6.09 -5.55 -1.54
CA ASN A 370 7.31 -6.33 -1.75
C ASN A 370 8.28 -5.58 -2.68
N SER A 371 9.42 -5.20 -2.14
CA SER A 371 10.50 -4.49 -2.84
C SER A 371 11.47 -5.42 -3.59
N SER A 372 11.35 -6.75 -3.45
CA SER A 372 12.14 -7.71 -4.22
C SER A 372 11.95 -7.46 -5.73
N SER A 373 13.03 -7.43 -6.50
CA SER A 373 13.03 -7.13 -7.95
C SER A 373 12.14 -8.05 -8.78
N ILE A 374 11.89 -9.27 -8.29
CA ILE A 374 10.94 -10.24 -8.85
C ILE A 374 9.49 -9.71 -8.82
N VAL A 375 9.13 -8.86 -7.85
CA VAL A 375 7.74 -8.44 -7.60
C VAL A 375 7.49 -7.03 -8.13
N GLN A 376 6.63 -6.92 -9.13
CA GLN A 376 6.33 -5.67 -9.85
C GLN A 376 4.85 -5.28 -9.66
N LEU A 377 4.52 -3.98 -9.61
CA LEU A 377 3.15 -3.49 -9.61
C LEU A 377 2.69 -3.23 -11.06
N LEU A 378 1.48 -3.67 -11.39
CA LEU A 378 0.72 -3.14 -12.53
C LEU A 378 -0.42 -2.30 -11.99
N ALA A 379 -0.42 -1.00 -12.26
CA ALA A 379 -1.51 -0.08 -11.95
C ALA A 379 -2.37 0.11 -13.21
N TYR A 380 -3.48 -0.63 -13.31
CA TYR A 380 -4.47 -0.44 -14.38
C TYR A 380 -5.39 0.72 -14.00
N THR A 381 -5.13 1.90 -14.56
CA THR A 381 -5.77 3.16 -14.18
C THR A 381 -7.08 3.45 -14.92
N HIS A 382 -7.28 2.81 -16.07
CA HIS A 382 -8.46 2.98 -16.90
C HIS A 382 -9.74 2.52 -16.19
N VAL A 383 -10.83 3.24 -16.46
CA VAL A 383 -12.20 2.95 -16.00
C VAL A 383 -13.11 3.17 -17.20
N PRO A 384 -13.80 2.14 -17.72
CA PRO A 384 -14.77 2.29 -18.79
C PRO A 384 -15.88 3.29 -18.42
N ALA A 385 -16.30 4.12 -19.37
CA ALA A 385 -17.31 5.17 -19.15
C ALA A 385 -18.71 4.62 -18.77
N ASP A 386 -18.98 3.35 -19.10
CA ASP A 386 -20.19 2.59 -18.80
C ASP A 386 -20.11 1.79 -17.48
N ALA A 387 -19.00 1.87 -16.74
CA ALA A 387 -18.83 1.16 -15.47
C ALA A 387 -19.83 1.60 -14.39
N GLU A 388 -20.51 0.64 -13.73
CA GLU A 388 -21.45 0.85 -12.60
C GLU A 388 -20.86 1.75 -11.49
N ASN A 389 -19.53 1.72 -11.34
CA ASN A 389 -18.79 2.71 -10.57
C ASN A 389 -17.80 3.43 -11.51
N PRO A 390 -18.10 4.66 -11.98
CA PRO A 390 -17.23 5.43 -12.87
C PRO A 390 -16.15 6.23 -12.12
N ALA A 391 -16.05 6.13 -10.78
CA ALA A 391 -15.05 6.89 -10.03
C ALA A 391 -13.61 6.59 -10.52
N PRO A 392 -12.75 7.57 -10.79
CA PRO A 392 -11.42 7.31 -11.35
C PRO A 392 -10.49 6.62 -10.35
N TYR A 393 -9.44 5.97 -10.85
CA TYR A 393 -8.54 5.10 -10.09
C TYR A 393 -8.01 5.73 -8.79
N TRP A 394 -7.58 6.99 -8.82
CA TRP A 394 -7.03 7.71 -7.67
C TRP A 394 -8.06 8.05 -6.58
N ARG A 395 -9.37 8.01 -6.89
CA ARG A 395 -10.45 8.32 -5.91
C ARG A 395 -11.01 7.07 -5.21
N ARG A 396 -10.47 5.87 -5.45
CA ARG A 396 -10.93 4.62 -4.83
C ARG A 396 -9.99 4.19 -3.70
N GLY A 397 -10.54 3.92 -2.51
CA GLY A 397 -9.75 3.67 -1.30
C GLY A 397 -8.89 2.39 -1.26
N TRP A 398 -9.08 1.44 -2.19
CA TRP A 398 -8.22 0.24 -2.30
C TRP A 398 -7.04 0.47 -3.25
N THR A 399 -7.25 0.97 -4.47
CA THR A 399 -6.18 1.34 -5.41
C THR A 399 -5.29 2.45 -4.85
N LEU A 400 -5.85 3.40 -4.09
CA LEU A 400 -5.06 4.40 -3.36
C LEU A 400 -4.13 3.75 -2.32
N PHE A 401 -4.63 2.80 -1.55
CA PHE A 401 -3.86 2.02 -0.57
C PHE A 401 -2.76 1.18 -1.25
N GLU A 402 -3.06 0.59 -2.41
CA GLU A 402 -2.13 -0.22 -3.19
C GLU A 402 -1.02 0.63 -3.82
N ARG A 403 -1.35 1.80 -4.41
CA ARG A 403 -0.40 2.83 -4.86
C ARG A 403 0.54 3.25 -3.73
N HIS A 404 -0.01 3.60 -2.57
CA HIS A 404 0.78 4.09 -1.42
C HIS A 404 1.75 3.07 -0.84
N ILE A 405 1.38 1.80 -0.88
CA ILE A 405 2.26 0.71 -0.47
C ILE A 405 3.34 0.42 -1.54
N ALA A 406 3.01 0.63 -2.82
CA ALA A 406 3.95 0.49 -3.93
C ALA A 406 4.99 1.62 -4.03
N LEU A 407 4.79 2.79 -3.40
CA LEU A 407 5.79 3.87 -3.29
C LEU A 407 7.14 3.43 -2.69
N PHE A 408 7.20 2.25 -2.08
CA PHE A 408 8.40 1.67 -1.45
C PHE A 408 9.12 0.63 -2.32
N LYS A 409 8.62 0.40 -3.55
CA LYS A 409 9.34 -0.24 -4.66
C LYS A 409 10.24 0.77 -5.37
N ASN A 410 11.18 0.28 -6.16
CA ASN A 410 11.89 1.13 -7.13
C ASN A 410 10.93 1.48 -8.29
N SER A 411 11.16 2.61 -8.97
CA SER A 411 10.36 3.03 -10.14
C SER A 411 10.33 1.97 -11.26
N SER A 412 11.44 1.27 -11.47
CA SER A 412 11.56 0.13 -12.41
C SER A 412 10.75 -1.13 -12.04
N GLN A 413 10.00 -1.09 -10.93
CA GLN A 413 9.08 -2.14 -10.49
C GLN A 413 7.61 -1.65 -10.45
N VAL A 414 7.31 -0.44 -10.93
CA VAL A 414 5.96 0.14 -10.93
C VAL A 414 5.60 0.55 -12.36
N PHE A 415 4.62 -0.12 -12.94
CA PHE A 415 4.14 0.16 -14.30
C PHE A 415 2.69 0.64 -14.26
N VAL A 416 2.38 1.67 -15.04
CA VAL A 416 1.00 2.10 -15.30
C VAL A 416 0.55 1.44 -16.60
N VAL A 417 -0.62 0.81 -16.57
CA VAL A 417 -1.26 0.20 -17.74
C VAL A 417 -2.45 1.07 -18.11
N GLN A 418 -2.28 1.87 -19.16
CA GLN A 418 -3.38 2.58 -19.82
C GLN A 418 -4.24 1.59 -20.63
N GLY A 419 -5.55 1.84 -20.69
CA GLY A 419 -6.47 1.12 -21.57
C GLY A 419 -6.49 1.68 -22.99
N PRO A 420 -7.09 0.97 -23.96
CA PRO A 420 -7.26 1.47 -25.32
C PRO A 420 -8.04 2.81 -25.33
N GLY A 421 -7.57 3.78 -26.13
CA GLY A 421 -8.16 5.12 -26.24
C GLY A 421 -7.70 6.15 -25.19
N ALA A 422 -6.93 5.75 -24.17
CA ALA A 422 -6.47 6.68 -23.13
C ALA A 422 -5.66 7.87 -23.67
N GLY A 423 -4.82 7.65 -24.69
CA GLY A 423 -3.98 8.70 -25.30
C GLY A 423 -4.75 9.81 -26.04
N GLU A 424 -6.05 9.65 -26.27
CA GLU A 424 -6.92 10.70 -26.83
C GLU A 424 -7.77 11.37 -25.73
N LEU A 425 -8.29 10.58 -24.80
CA LEU A 425 -9.09 11.05 -23.66
C LEU A 425 -8.29 11.77 -22.57
N GLU A 426 -6.95 11.66 -22.55
CA GLU A 426 -6.09 12.48 -21.69
C GLU A 426 -6.03 13.97 -22.09
N ASN A 427 -6.80 14.40 -23.10
CA ASN A 427 -7.16 15.82 -23.31
C ASN A 427 -8.47 16.25 -22.61
N SER A 428 -9.10 15.36 -21.83
CA SER A 428 -10.29 15.71 -21.04
C SER A 428 -9.92 16.32 -19.68
N SER A 429 -10.70 17.34 -19.30
CA SER A 429 -10.39 18.34 -18.28
C SER A 429 -10.27 17.85 -16.84
N ASP A 430 -10.83 16.68 -16.53
CA ASP A 430 -11.22 16.31 -15.17
C ASP A 430 -10.11 15.49 -14.46
N HIS A 431 -8.93 15.40 -15.08
CA HIS A 431 -7.72 14.95 -14.39
C HIS A 431 -7.28 16.01 -13.35
N PRO A 432 -6.78 15.63 -12.15
CA PRO A 432 -6.25 16.60 -11.19
C PRO A 432 -5.12 17.50 -11.74
N GLU A 433 -4.38 17.02 -12.74
CA GLU A 433 -3.35 17.78 -13.46
C GLU A 433 -3.88 18.67 -14.60
N GLN A 434 -5.18 18.59 -14.89
CA GLN A 434 -5.88 19.37 -15.92
C GLN A 434 -6.86 20.39 -15.32
N GLU A 435 -7.49 20.14 -14.17
CA GLU A 435 -8.23 21.17 -13.42
C GLU A 435 -7.33 22.39 -13.15
N ALA A 436 -6.08 22.14 -12.75
CA ALA A 436 -5.03 23.14 -12.58
C ALA A 436 -4.63 23.91 -13.86
N ARG A 437 -4.93 23.36 -15.05
CA ARG A 437 -4.77 24.02 -16.36
C ARG A 437 -6.05 24.75 -16.80
N ARG A 438 -7.23 24.22 -16.45
CA ARG A 438 -8.52 24.73 -16.94
C ARG A 438 -8.92 26.06 -16.32
N VAL A 439 -8.56 26.28 -15.04
CA VAL A 439 -8.74 27.58 -14.36
C VAL A 439 -7.96 28.73 -15.03
N GLN A 440 -7.00 28.40 -15.91
CA GLN A 440 -6.22 29.39 -16.68
C GLN A 440 -6.80 29.69 -18.08
N SER A 441 -7.93 29.10 -18.50
CA SER A 441 -8.40 29.14 -19.89
C SER A 441 -9.91 29.36 -20.05
N SER A 442 -10.31 30.60 -20.33
CA SER A 442 -11.63 30.96 -20.89
C SER A 442 -11.62 32.38 -21.47
N LYS A 443 -11.78 32.49 -22.81
CA LYS A 443 -11.86 33.73 -23.63
C LYS A 443 -10.55 34.55 -23.76
N GLU A 444 -10.12 34.97 -24.96
CA GLU A 444 -10.53 34.58 -26.32
C GLU A 444 -9.40 34.87 -27.35
N ILE A 445 -9.17 33.90 -28.25
CA ILE A 445 -8.53 33.95 -29.59
C ILE A 445 -7.65 35.19 -29.96
N HIS A 446 -6.33 35.10 -29.75
CA HIS A 446 -5.28 35.06 -30.80
C HIS A 446 -3.85 35.01 -30.18
N SER A 447 -2.87 34.52 -30.95
CA SER A 447 -1.43 34.48 -30.58
C SER A 447 -0.76 35.88 -30.60
N PRO A 448 0.41 36.13 -29.95
CA PRO A 448 1.36 35.16 -29.37
C PRO A 448 1.92 35.48 -27.95
N VAL A 449 2.58 34.47 -27.35
CA VAL A 449 3.79 34.48 -26.48
C VAL A 449 4.09 35.69 -25.55
N HIS A 450 4.24 35.39 -24.24
CA HIS A 450 4.82 36.20 -23.12
C HIS A 450 3.98 37.43 -22.60
N PRO A 451 4.20 37.93 -21.36
CA PRO A 451 4.26 37.17 -20.09
C PRO A 451 3.56 37.86 -18.87
N LEU A 452 3.27 37.09 -17.81
CA LEU A 452 3.17 37.46 -16.37
C LEU A 452 2.30 38.66 -15.90
N GLU A 453 1.36 38.39 -14.97
CA GLU A 453 1.40 39.00 -13.63
C GLU A 453 0.57 38.21 -12.57
N LEU A 454 0.86 38.47 -11.29
CA LEU A 454 0.20 38.01 -10.05
C LEU A 454 -0.17 39.29 -9.24
N PRO A 455 -0.99 39.29 -8.15
CA PRO A 455 -1.37 38.20 -7.24
C PRO A 455 -2.90 38.19 -6.91
N LYS A 456 -3.47 37.42 -5.95
CA LYS A 456 -3.33 37.51 -4.48
C LYS A 456 -3.81 36.25 -3.74
N ALA A 457 -2.94 35.75 -2.86
CA ALA A 457 -3.15 35.13 -1.53
C ALA A 457 -4.14 33.94 -1.35
N PRO A 458 -3.86 32.99 -0.43
CA PRO A 458 -4.35 31.62 -0.56
C PRO A 458 -5.39 31.18 0.50
N VAL A 459 -5.96 30.00 0.29
CA VAL A 459 -6.89 29.33 1.23
C VAL A 459 -6.11 28.39 2.16
N SER A 460 -6.45 28.35 3.45
CA SER A 460 -5.64 27.70 4.49
C SER A 460 -5.71 26.14 4.51
N PRO A 461 -4.80 25.44 5.22
CA PRO A 461 -4.84 23.98 5.38
C PRO A 461 -6.15 23.43 5.97
N ASP A 462 -6.87 24.21 6.77
CA ASP A 462 -8.21 23.82 7.25
C ASP A 462 -9.25 23.77 6.12
N SER A 463 -9.06 24.54 5.04
CA SER A 463 -9.86 24.42 3.81
C SER A 463 -9.51 23.15 3.00
N PHE A 464 -8.24 22.72 2.99
CA PHE A 464 -7.87 21.43 2.41
C PHE A 464 -8.53 20.26 3.17
N ARG A 465 -8.61 20.35 4.51
CA ARG A 465 -9.44 19.45 5.32
C ARG A 465 -10.94 19.57 5.02
N ALA A 466 -11.49 20.77 4.87
CA ALA A 466 -12.91 20.95 4.58
C ALA A 466 -13.30 20.34 3.22
N ARG A 467 -12.51 20.59 2.17
CA ARG A 467 -12.71 20.04 0.82
C ARG A 467 -12.59 18.51 0.73
N LEU A 468 -12.04 17.86 1.75
CA LEU A 468 -12.05 16.40 1.92
C LEU A 468 -13.38 15.85 2.48
N PHE A 469 -14.32 16.70 2.90
CA PHE A 469 -15.50 16.31 3.69
C PHE A 469 -16.84 17.05 3.39
N GLU A 470 -16.98 17.82 2.30
CA GLU A 470 -18.25 18.49 1.94
C GLU A 470 -19.10 17.73 0.90
N GLU A 471 -20.42 17.98 0.91
CA GLU A 471 -21.45 17.33 0.09
C GLU A 471 -22.29 18.36 -0.70
N VAL A 472 -23.00 17.89 -1.74
CA VAL A 472 -24.18 18.56 -2.28
C VAL A 472 -25.32 17.54 -2.36
N ILE A 473 -26.46 17.87 -1.77
CA ILE A 473 -27.75 17.19 -1.99
C ILE A 473 -28.71 18.28 -2.51
N PRO A 474 -29.46 18.06 -3.60
CA PRO A 474 -30.41 19.04 -4.11
C PRO A 474 -31.59 19.25 -3.14
N PRO A 475 -32.29 20.40 -3.21
CA PRO A 475 -33.41 20.67 -2.33
C PRO A 475 -34.52 19.64 -2.51
N GLN A 476 -34.96 19.03 -1.41
CA GLN A 476 -36.24 18.32 -1.37
C GLN A 476 -37.32 19.36 -1.08
N ASN A 477 -38.32 19.44 -1.96
CA ASN A 477 -39.52 20.24 -1.69
C ASN A 477 -40.27 19.63 -0.50
N GLU A 478 -40.75 20.49 0.40
CA GLU A 478 -41.76 20.10 1.38
C GLU A 478 -43.07 19.80 0.64
N ALA A 479 -43.70 18.68 0.99
CA ALA A 479 -45.04 18.31 0.56
C ALA A 479 -45.73 17.63 1.74
N GLU A 480 -46.86 18.21 2.17
CA GLU A 480 -47.63 17.76 3.33
C GLU A 480 -48.34 16.43 3.04
N GLY A 481 -48.62 15.65 4.08
CA GLY A 481 -49.23 14.32 3.94
C GLY A 481 -49.60 13.70 5.29
N GLU A 482 -50.74 14.11 5.84
CA GLU A 482 -51.35 13.47 7.01
C GLU A 482 -51.86 12.04 6.69
N GLY A 483 -51.92 11.16 7.69
CA GLY A 483 -52.61 9.88 7.51
C GLY A 483 -52.37 8.83 8.62
N SER A 484 -53.48 8.32 9.16
CA SER A 484 -53.63 7.08 9.95
C SER A 484 -52.62 5.94 9.68
N GLY A 485 -52.18 5.12 10.64
CA GLY A 485 -52.69 4.88 12.00
C GLY A 485 -53.51 3.59 12.10
N SER A 486 -52.94 2.53 12.71
CA SER A 486 -53.68 1.38 13.26
C SER A 486 -52.85 0.65 14.34
N GLN A 487 -53.53 0.09 15.34
CA GLN A 487 -53.00 -0.91 16.26
C GLN A 487 -53.47 -2.33 15.85
N ILE A 488 -53.42 -3.30 16.78
CA ILE A 488 -53.78 -4.73 16.69
C ILE A 488 -52.66 -5.58 16.04
N GLY A 489 -52.24 -6.72 16.59
CA GLY A 489 -52.66 -7.38 17.84
C GLY A 489 -51.76 -8.56 18.24
N PHE A 490 -52.06 -9.18 19.40
CA PHE A 490 -51.36 -10.35 19.96
C PHE A 490 -51.54 -11.63 19.13
N LEU A 491 -50.59 -12.56 19.26
CA LEU A 491 -50.84 -13.97 19.64
C LEU A 491 -49.57 -14.57 20.28
N ASP A 492 -49.75 -15.26 21.41
CA ASP A 492 -48.74 -16.05 22.13
C ASP A 492 -48.95 -17.57 21.88
N GLY A 493 -48.03 -18.41 22.37
CA GLY A 493 -48.24 -19.87 22.47
C GLY A 493 -47.08 -20.65 23.11
N ASP A 494 -47.27 -21.05 24.37
CA ASP A 494 -46.93 -22.36 25.00
C ASP A 494 -45.45 -22.86 25.00
N ALA A 495 -44.90 -23.64 25.96
CA ALA A 495 -45.25 -24.13 27.33
C ALA A 495 -44.00 -24.91 27.88
N GLU A 496 -43.79 -25.34 29.14
CA GLU A 496 -44.46 -25.19 30.45
C GLU A 496 -43.48 -25.53 31.63
N THR A 497 -43.64 -24.89 32.81
CA THR A 497 -43.15 -25.35 34.16
C THR A 497 -41.62 -25.52 34.42
N SER A 498 -41.07 -25.58 35.66
CA SER A 498 -41.65 -25.64 37.03
C SER A 498 -40.80 -24.90 38.11
N GLU A 499 -41.50 -24.32 39.12
CA GLU A 499 -41.30 -24.36 40.61
C GLU A 499 -39.88 -24.45 41.29
N CYS A 500 -39.62 -23.94 42.52
CA CYS A 500 -40.45 -23.29 43.57
C CYS A 500 -39.63 -22.49 44.64
N PHE A 501 -40.34 -21.91 45.65
CA PHE A 501 -39.91 -21.33 46.96
C PHE A 501 -39.51 -19.84 47.09
N SER A 502 -39.80 -19.29 48.30
CA SER A 502 -39.91 -17.85 48.68
C SER A 502 -39.51 -17.61 50.18
N PRO A 503 -39.91 -16.52 50.90
CA PRO A 503 -39.25 -15.19 50.98
C PRO A 503 -38.97 -14.70 52.45
N VAL A 504 -39.06 -13.37 52.73
CA VAL A 504 -39.05 -12.66 54.06
C VAL A 504 -37.62 -12.34 54.62
N THR A 505 -37.25 -11.21 55.28
CA THR A 505 -37.94 -10.06 55.96
C THR A 505 -37.23 -8.68 55.74
N THR A 506 -37.87 -7.56 56.13
CA THR A 506 -37.27 -6.24 56.48
C THR A 506 -37.60 -5.86 57.95
N PRO A 507 -36.96 -4.86 58.62
CA PRO A 507 -37.58 -3.51 58.72
C PRO A 507 -36.68 -2.27 59.06
N GLN A 508 -37.10 -1.07 58.61
CA GLN A 508 -37.16 0.28 59.28
C GLN A 508 -35.90 0.89 60.01
N SER A 509 -35.77 2.18 60.36
CA SER A 509 -36.67 3.36 60.50
C SER A 509 -35.92 4.71 60.24
N ALA A 510 -36.54 5.80 59.74
CA ALA A 510 -36.99 7.04 60.44
C ALA A 510 -35.90 8.03 60.98
N SER A 511 -36.04 9.37 61.00
CA SER A 511 -36.99 10.32 60.34
C SER A 511 -36.69 11.84 60.63
N VAL A 512 -37.28 12.75 59.83
CA VAL A 512 -37.75 14.14 60.16
C VAL A 512 -36.81 15.36 60.06
N SER A 513 -37.41 16.51 59.68
CA SER A 513 -36.88 17.89 59.65
C SER A 513 -37.96 18.88 60.15
N PRO A 514 -37.63 20.15 60.43
CA PRO A 514 -38.45 21.26 59.90
C PRO A 514 -37.61 22.48 59.44
N SER A 515 -38.24 23.62 59.12
CA SER A 515 -37.64 24.71 58.32
C SER A 515 -38.25 26.12 58.53
N PHE A 516 -37.53 27.13 58.00
CA PHE A 516 -37.98 28.44 57.45
C PHE A 516 -38.13 29.73 58.30
N LYS A 517 -37.63 30.83 57.68
CA LYS A 517 -37.85 32.30 57.89
C LYS A 517 -37.13 32.97 59.10
N GLY A 518 -36.60 34.20 58.98
CA GLY A 518 -36.40 35.08 57.81
C GLY A 518 -36.16 36.57 58.14
N ALA A 519 -35.95 37.40 57.10
CA ALA A 519 -35.98 38.88 57.03
C ALA A 519 -34.67 39.73 57.18
N ASP A 520 -34.64 40.79 56.35
CA ASP A 520 -33.68 41.90 56.13
C ASP A 520 -34.07 43.16 56.99
N PRO A 521 -33.53 44.43 56.87
CA PRO A 521 -32.71 45.05 55.80
C PRO A 521 -31.57 46.05 56.22
N ASN A 522 -30.94 46.67 55.19
CA ASN A 522 -30.22 47.99 55.16
C ASN A 522 -28.84 48.12 55.84
N SER A 523 -27.91 48.98 55.37
CA SER A 523 -27.80 49.77 54.12
C SER A 523 -26.40 50.40 53.96
N GLY A 524 -25.90 50.57 52.71
CA GLY A 524 -24.73 51.41 52.41
C GLY A 524 -24.39 51.46 50.91
N ARG A 525 -24.18 52.65 50.33
CA ARG A 525 -23.88 52.85 48.90
C ARG A 525 -22.48 53.42 48.67
N SER A 526 -21.83 53.03 47.57
CA SER A 526 -21.11 53.98 46.71
C SER A 526 -21.17 53.56 45.23
N ARG A 527 -20.94 54.56 44.38
CA ARG A 527 -20.82 54.58 42.91
C ARG A 527 -19.35 54.90 42.55
N ASP A 528 -18.81 54.81 41.32
CA ASP A 528 -19.30 54.42 39.96
C ASP A 528 -18.06 53.98 39.11
N SER A 529 -18.19 53.87 37.77
CA SER A 529 -17.13 53.76 36.73
C SER A 529 -16.45 52.40 36.47
N GLU A 530 -17.16 51.59 35.69
CA GLU A 530 -16.73 50.92 34.44
C GLU A 530 -15.24 50.69 34.12
N CYS A 531 -14.89 49.45 33.78
CA CYS A 531 -14.21 49.14 32.51
C CYS A 531 -14.58 47.71 32.04
N VAL A 532 -14.61 47.44 30.73
CA VAL A 532 -15.30 46.27 30.17
C VAL A 532 -14.44 44.99 30.15
N GLY A 533 -14.94 43.91 30.76
CA GLY A 533 -14.38 42.56 30.64
C GLY A 533 -15.35 41.60 29.94
N VAL A 534 -14.99 41.12 28.74
CA VAL A 534 -15.81 40.15 27.99
C VAL A 534 -15.41 38.72 28.36
N SER A 535 -16.31 38.00 29.04
CA SER A 535 -16.12 36.58 29.34
C SER A 535 -16.32 35.70 28.10
N PRO A 536 -15.43 34.71 27.83
CA PRO A 536 -15.63 33.77 26.74
C PRO A 536 -16.75 32.77 27.06
N HIS A 537 -17.74 32.65 26.16
CA HIS A 537 -18.82 31.69 26.32
C HIS A 537 -18.34 30.23 26.25
N SER A 538 -19.03 29.35 26.99
CA SER A 538 -18.71 27.93 27.11
C SER A 538 -18.87 27.17 25.78
N ALA A 539 -17.75 26.87 25.11
CA ALA A 539 -17.73 26.03 23.92
C ALA A 539 -18.08 24.57 24.27
N GLN A 540 -19.35 24.18 24.10
CA GLN A 540 -19.76 22.78 24.23
C GLN A 540 -19.06 21.92 23.17
N SER A 541 -18.31 20.91 23.63
CA SER A 541 -17.56 19.98 22.77
C SER A 541 -18.50 19.09 21.95
N ARG A 542 -18.94 19.58 20.78
CA ARG A 542 -19.67 18.78 19.80
C ARG A 542 -18.74 17.71 19.23
N LYS A 543 -18.98 16.47 19.64
CA LYS A 543 -18.24 15.26 19.22
C LYS A 543 -18.63 14.83 17.79
N VAL A 544 -18.33 15.67 16.80
CA VAL A 544 -18.70 15.41 15.40
C VAL A 544 -17.95 14.20 14.85
N THR A 545 -18.63 13.36 14.08
CA THR A 545 -18.13 12.03 13.66
C THR A 545 -18.28 11.86 12.14
N TYR A 546 -17.25 12.26 11.38
CA TYR A 546 -17.29 12.36 9.92
C TYR A 546 -17.01 11.02 9.20
N LYS A 547 -17.76 10.76 8.12
CA LYS A 547 -17.66 9.56 7.26
C LYS A 547 -16.69 9.81 6.09
N VAL A 548 -16.22 8.72 5.48
CA VAL A 548 -15.56 8.73 4.16
C VAL A 548 -16.30 7.73 3.30
N LEU A 549 -16.65 8.11 2.08
CA LEU A 549 -17.35 7.28 1.12
C LEU A 549 -16.36 6.32 0.44
N PHE A 550 -16.24 5.11 0.99
CA PHE A 550 -15.70 3.97 0.26
C PHE A 550 -16.77 3.54 -0.74
N THR A 551 -16.44 3.38 -2.02
CA THR A 551 -17.43 3.13 -3.10
C THR A 551 -18.19 1.78 -3.00
N ASN A 552 -17.89 0.97 -1.98
CA ASN A 552 -18.66 -0.23 -1.63
C ASN A 552 -19.65 -0.05 -0.45
N GLY A 553 -19.72 1.15 0.13
CA GLY A 553 -20.63 1.52 1.22
C GLY A 553 -20.43 0.77 2.54
N ARG A 554 -19.30 0.07 2.76
CA ARG A 554 -19.14 -0.86 3.89
C ARG A 554 -17.85 -0.67 4.71
N THR A 555 -17.73 -1.47 5.76
CA THR A 555 -16.90 -1.27 6.97
C THR A 555 -15.38 -1.37 6.80
N ASP A 556 -14.87 -1.42 5.57
CA ASP A 556 -13.44 -1.63 5.30
C ASP A 556 -12.55 -0.42 5.61
N ARG A 557 -13.10 0.80 5.80
CA ARG A 557 -12.33 2.02 6.18
C ARG A 557 -11.33 1.77 7.31
N LYS A 558 -11.77 1.08 8.37
CA LYS A 558 -10.89 0.74 9.50
C LYS A 558 -9.84 -0.31 9.11
N ARG A 559 -10.20 -1.31 8.30
CA ARG A 559 -9.28 -2.37 7.85
C ARG A 559 -8.18 -1.81 6.96
N VAL A 560 -8.51 -0.93 6.02
CA VAL A 560 -7.53 -0.26 5.14
C VAL A 560 -6.60 0.62 5.97
N ALA A 561 -7.13 1.43 6.90
CA ALA A 561 -6.30 2.23 7.81
C ALA A 561 -5.42 1.39 8.76
N ASP A 562 -5.90 0.24 9.26
CA ASP A 562 -5.14 -0.68 10.12
C ASP A 562 -4.13 -1.54 9.32
N LEU A 563 -4.36 -1.78 8.03
CA LEU A 563 -3.36 -2.32 7.09
C LEU A 563 -2.28 -1.26 6.82
N TYR A 564 -2.70 -0.04 6.46
CA TYR A 564 -1.81 1.05 6.11
C TYR A 564 -0.90 1.45 7.27
N ARG A 565 -1.44 1.65 8.47
CA ARG A 565 -0.62 1.91 9.66
C ARG A 565 0.36 0.76 9.96
N ARG A 566 -0.05 -0.51 9.80
CA ARG A 566 0.88 -1.64 9.97
C ARG A 566 2.01 -1.59 8.96
N PHE A 567 1.70 -1.28 7.70
CA PHE A 567 2.70 -1.11 6.67
C PHE A 567 3.67 0.03 7.00
N VAL A 568 3.17 1.25 7.24
CA VAL A 568 4.03 2.41 7.57
C VAL A 568 4.94 2.11 8.78
N MET A 569 4.37 1.59 9.87
CA MET A 569 5.15 1.27 11.09
C MET A 569 6.12 0.09 10.95
N GLN A 570 5.99 -0.78 9.93
CA GLN A 570 6.88 -1.93 9.71
C GLN A 570 7.85 -1.75 8.54
N ALA A 571 7.48 -1.03 7.49
CA ALA A 571 8.26 -0.84 6.27
C ALA A 571 9.05 0.48 6.26
N VAL A 572 8.51 1.53 6.90
CA VAL A 572 9.03 2.90 6.84
C VAL A 572 9.75 3.25 8.13
N CYS A 573 9.07 3.13 9.27
CA CYS A 573 9.62 3.43 10.60
C CYS A 573 10.74 2.49 11.08
N GLN A 574 11.12 1.50 10.27
CA GLN A 574 12.24 0.57 10.51
C GLN A 574 13.44 0.78 9.57
N ARG A 575 13.38 1.76 8.66
CA ARG A 575 14.53 2.18 7.85
C ARG A 575 15.23 3.35 8.53
N SER A 576 16.56 3.27 8.70
CA SER A 576 17.38 4.43 9.08
C SER A 576 17.41 5.50 7.99
N LYS A 577 17.26 5.09 6.72
CA LYS A 577 17.22 6.00 5.57
C LYS A 577 15.91 5.92 4.80
N LEU A 578 15.31 7.09 4.60
CA LEU A 578 14.17 7.35 3.74
C LEU A 578 14.65 8.20 2.56
N GLU A 579 14.33 7.79 1.33
CA GLU A 579 14.67 8.52 0.11
C GLU A 579 13.47 8.49 -0.84
N ILE A 580 13.05 9.68 -1.25
CA ILE A 580 12.03 9.93 -2.28
C ILE A 580 12.73 10.72 -3.37
N THR A 581 12.63 10.24 -4.61
CA THR A 581 13.10 10.98 -5.78
C THR A 581 11.90 11.30 -6.66
N GLY A 582 11.73 12.59 -6.96
CA GLY A 582 10.72 13.11 -7.84
C GLY A 582 11.06 12.80 -9.28
N GLY A 583 10.36 11.81 -9.85
CA GLY A 583 10.26 11.70 -11.30
C GLY A 583 9.44 12.86 -11.87
N SER A 584 9.44 13.01 -13.18
CA SER A 584 8.68 14.04 -13.91
C SER A 584 7.15 14.00 -13.70
N GLY A 585 6.63 13.01 -12.97
CA GLY A 585 5.21 12.86 -12.60
C GLY A 585 4.94 12.57 -11.11
N THR A 586 5.88 12.78 -10.18
CA THR A 586 5.52 12.74 -8.75
C THR A 586 4.75 14.00 -8.39
N SER A 587 3.49 13.83 -8.05
CA SER A 587 2.55 14.94 -7.87
C SER A 587 2.70 15.62 -6.51
N LEU A 588 2.26 16.89 -6.47
CA LEU A 588 2.09 17.68 -5.25
C LEU A 588 1.28 16.92 -4.18
N ALA A 589 0.23 16.21 -4.63
CA ALA A 589 -0.64 15.41 -3.79
C ALA A 589 0.05 14.19 -3.15
N GLU A 590 0.95 13.51 -3.86
CA GLU A 590 1.71 12.38 -3.28
C GLU A 590 2.70 12.84 -2.21
N THR A 591 3.21 14.06 -2.32
CA THR A 591 4.12 14.64 -1.31
C THR A 591 3.35 15.11 -0.06
N LEU A 592 2.12 15.63 -0.22
CA LEU A 592 1.18 15.86 0.88
C LEU A 592 0.74 14.55 1.55
N GLU A 593 0.37 13.52 0.78
CA GLU A 593 -0.07 12.23 1.35
C GLU A 593 1.10 11.54 2.06
N PHE A 594 2.34 11.70 1.58
CA PHE A 594 3.56 11.36 2.32
C PHE A 594 3.71 12.12 3.66
N ALA A 595 3.50 13.45 3.69
CA ALA A 595 3.49 14.21 4.95
C ALA A 595 2.42 13.69 5.94
N GLY A 596 1.21 13.43 5.43
CA GLY A 596 0.12 12.77 6.18
C GLY A 596 0.48 11.36 6.67
N SER A 597 1.34 10.64 5.96
CA SER A 597 1.84 9.31 6.33
C SER A 597 2.81 9.37 7.50
N LEU A 598 3.80 10.26 7.44
CA LEU A 598 4.70 10.58 8.55
C LEU A 598 3.92 11.05 9.78
N HIS A 599 2.98 11.98 9.60
CA HIS A 599 2.07 12.41 10.68
C HIS A 599 1.24 11.26 11.26
N THR A 600 0.81 10.29 10.45
CA THR A 600 0.02 9.13 10.92
C THR A 600 0.86 8.12 11.72
N ALA A 601 2.16 8.01 11.42
CA ALA A 601 3.11 7.26 12.24
C ALA A 601 3.36 7.98 13.57
N ALA A 602 3.66 9.28 13.52
CA ALA A 602 3.88 10.14 14.68
C ALA A 602 2.69 10.22 15.64
N ALA A 603 1.47 10.30 15.10
CA ALA A 603 0.22 10.43 15.85
C ALA A 603 -0.25 9.09 16.47
N GLY A 604 0.70 8.27 16.95
CA GLY A 604 0.52 6.99 17.66
C GLY A 604 -0.15 7.09 19.03
N LYS A 605 -1.27 7.82 19.12
CA LYS A 605 -2.19 7.96 20.27
C LYS A 605 -1.55 8.35 21.61
N LYS A 606 -1.33 9.65 21.80
CA LYS A 606 -1.25 10.28 23.13
C LYS A 606 -2.47 9.99 24.03
N GLY A 607 -3.63 9.68 23.45
CA GLY A 607 -4.93 9.66 24.15
C GLY A 607 -5.34 8.39 24.91
N LYS A 608 -4.50 7.35 25.06
CA LYS A 608 -4.81 6.20 25.96
C LYS A 608 -3.58 5.37 26.34
N ARG A 609 -2.56 6.00 26.95
CA ARG A 609 -1.42 5.28 27.55
C ARG A 609 -1.83 4.56 28.85
N ARG A 610 -1.79 3.23 28.82
CA ARG A 610 -1.42 2.36 29.95
C ARG A 610 -0.51 1.26 29.39
N GLU A 611 0.67 1.11 29.98
CA GLU A 611 1.57 -0.06 29.85
C GLU A 611 1.96 -0.46 28.41
N LEU A 612 2.55 0.48 27.67
CA LEU A 612 3.30 0.18 26.44
C LEU A 612 4.52 1.11 26.33
N ASP A 613 5.45 0.93 27.26
CA ASP A 613 6.68 1.70 27.38
C ASP A 613 7.74 1.16 26.42
N THR A 614 7.63 1.54 25.16
CA THR A 614 8.70 1.38 24.16
C THR A 614 8.84 2.65 23.34
N GLU A 615 10.08 3.10 23.20
CA GLU A 615 10.51 4.26 22.43
C GLU A 615 10.49 3.97 20.92
N GLU A 616 9.38 3.41 20.39
CA GLU A 616 9.14 3.23 18.95
C GLU A 616 8.80 4.58 18.27
N SER A 617 9.54 5.64 18.60
CA SER A 617 9.76 6.78 17.71
C SER A 617 10.35 6.26 16.41
N ALA A 618 9.91 6.78 15.27
CA ALA A 618 10.32 6.25 13.97
C ALA A 618 11.85 6.28 13.82
N ALA A 619 12.45 5.14 13.48
CA ALA A 619 13.90 4.94 13.44
C ALA A 619 14.60 5.62 12.24
N ILE A 620 14.03 6.72 11.73
CA ILE A 620 14.42 7.39 10.49
C ILE A 620 15.47 8.46 10.85
N GLU A 621 16.72 8.11 10.62
CA GLU A 621 17.91 8.92 10.91
C GLU A 621 18.30 9.80 9.73
N GLN A 622 17.84 9.48 8.51
CA GLN A 622 18.12 10.20 7.28
C GLN A 622 16.86 10.31 6.42
N VAL A 623 16.56 11.52 5.93
CA VAL A 623 15.53 11.78 4.92
C VAL A 623 16.18 12.46 3.72
N ARG A 624 15.87 11.97 2.53
CA ARG A 624 16.22 12.60 1.25
C ARG A 624 14.97 12.81 0.42
N LEU A 625 14.69 14.05 0.06
CA LEU A 625 13.66 14.47 -0.87
C LEU A 625 14.41 15.05 -2.07
N ARG A 626 14.41 14.34 -3.19
CA ARG A 626 15.19 14.71 -4.38
C ARG A 626 14.27 15.10 -5.49
N ASP A 627 14.57 16.20 -6.16
CA ASP A 627 13.90 16.66 -7.38
C ASP A 627 12.38 16.73 -7.22
N CYS A 628 11.93 17.01 -6.00
CA CYS A 628 10.52 17.06 -5.64
C CYS A 628 9.89 18.37 -6.14
N GLN A 629 8.65 18.29 -6.61
CA GLN A 629 7.84 19.47 -6.91
C GLN A 629 6.99 19.81 -5.67
N MET A 630 7.57 20.58 -4.75
CA MET A 630 6.89 21.13 -3.57
C MET A 630 6.69 22.64 -3.73
N ASP A 631 5.57 23.14 -3.21
CA ASP A 631 5.37 24.56 -2.89
C ASP A 631 5.50 24.77 -1.36
N ASP A 632 5.42 26.02 -0.91
CA ASP A 632 5.45 26.43 0.50
C ASP A 632 4.49 25.64 1.40
N THR A 633 3.27 25.36 0.92
CA THR A 633 2.25 24.67 1.71
C THR A 633 2.61 23.20 1.90
N VAL A 634 3.03 22.54 0.82
CA VAL A 634 3.45 21.13 0.87
C VAL A 634 4.76 20.97 1.63
N PHE A 635 5.72 21.85 1.42
CA PHE A 635 6.98 21.83 2.15
C PHE A 635 6.76 22.09 3.65
N TRP A 636 5.89 23.04 4.02
CA TRP A 636 5.50 23.27 5.40
C TRP A 636 4.83 22.04 6.03
N GLU A 637 3.93 21.34 5.33
CA GLU A 637 3.34 20.09 5.83
C GLU A 637 4.39 18.98 5.97
N VAL A 638 5.26 18.79 4.98
CA VAL A 638 6.37 17.83 5.02
C VAL A 638 7.26 18.11 6.22
N CYS A 639 7.75 19.33 6.40
CA CYS A 639 8.63 19.68 7.51
C CYS A 639 7.90 19.63 8.86
N THR A 640 6.61 19.99 8.91
CA THR A 640 5.76 19.80 10.09
C THR A 640 5.62 18.32 10.47
N ALA A 641 5.64 17.41 9.49
CA ALA A 641 5.71 15.97 9.71
C ALA A 641 7.12 15.49 10.09
N LEU A 642 8.19 16.05 9.51
CA LEU A 642 9.58 15.78 9.89
C LEU A 642 9.87 16.12 11.36
N ARG A 643 9.20 17.13 11.95
CA ARG A 643 9.32 17.46 13.40
C ARG A 643 9.06 16.26 14.33
N SER A 644 8.40 15.20 13.84
CA SER A 644 8.15 13.97 14.60
C SER A 644 9.30 12.96 14.58
N LEU A 645 10.25 13.09 13.65
CA LEU A 645 11.38 12.19 13.48
C LEU A 645 12.48 12.57 14.47
N SER A 646 12.27 12.26 15.75
CA SER A 646 13.16 12.61 16.87
C SER A 646 14.56 11.98 16.81
N LEU A 647 14.89 11.25 15.74
CA LEU A 647 16.17 10.60 15.47
C LEU A 647 16.83 11.15 14.18
N LEU A 648 16.17 12.07 13.46
CA LEU A 648 16.64 12.62 12.19
C LEU A 648 17.95 13.39 12.36
N SER A 649 18.97 12.94 11.62
CA SER A 649 20.36 13.41 11.63
C SER A 649 20.89 13.86 10.27
N LEU A 650 20.23 13.47 9.18
CA LEU A 650 20.46 14.00 7.84
C LEU A 650 19.12 14.37 7.19
N LEU A 651 19.01 15.60 6.70
CA LEU A 651 17.91 16.03 5.83
C LEU A 651 18.50 16.59 4.55
N HIS A 652 18.12 15.99 3.42
CA HIS A 652 18.44 16.46 2.09
C HIS A 652 17.15 16.83 1.36
N VAL A 653 17.10 18.03 0.78
CA VAL A 653 16.01 18.54 -0.04
C VAL A 653 16.58 19.15 -1.31
N SER A 654 16.41 18.48 -2.45
CA SER A 654 16.54 19.06 -3.80
C SER A 654 15.15 19.33 -4.35
N LEU A 655 14.91 20.54 -4.84
CA LEU A 655 13.72 20.88 -5.62
C LEU A 655 14.03 20.81 -7.11
N ALA A 656 13.12 20.25 -7.91
CA ALA A 656 13.29 20.17 -9.35
C ALA A 656 13.26 21.56 -10.00
N ASN A 657 14.43 22.09 -10.38
CA ASN A 657 14.56 23.35 -11.09
C ASN A 657 13.83 23.25 -12.45
N LYS A 658 12.75 24.03 -12.62
CA LYS A 658 11.89 24.00 -13.82
C LYS A 658 12.50 24.79 -14.99
N GLY A 659 13.60 24.27 -15.53
CA GLY A 659 14.12 24.57 -16.87
C GLY A 659 14.24 26.05 -17.21
N GLY A 660 15.22 26.73 -16.60
CA GLY A 660 15.67 28.07 -17.02
C GLY A 660 14.67 29.23 -16.85
N ARG A 661 13.48 29.02 -16.27
CA ARG A 661 12.49 30.09 -16.03
C ARG A 661 12.93 31.07 -14.92
N LYS A 662 13.76 32.04 -15.29
CA LYS A 662 13.87 33.30 -14.56
C LYS A 662 12.47 33.88 -14.37
N GLY A 663 12.05 34.13 -13.13
CA GLY A 663 10.80 34.82 -12.84
C GLY A 663 9.53 33.97 -13.00
N LEU A 664 9.48 32.77 -12.42
CA LEU A 664 8.31 32.52 -11.56
C LEU A 664 8.51 33.37 -10.30
N GLY A 665 7.46 34.08 -9.86
CA GLY A 665 7.48 34.81 -8.59
C GLY A 665 7.42 33.83 -7.42
N ALA A 666 8.53 33.16 -7.16
CA ALA A 666 8.64 32.19 -6.07
C ALA A 666 8.51 32.91 -4.73
N GLU A 667 7.44 32.61 -4.00
CA GLU A 667 7.37 32.95 -2.58
C GLU A 667 8.48 32.17 -1.84
N ALA A 668 9.05 32.80 -0.81
CA ALA A 668 10.25 32.28 -0.17
C ALA A 668 9.89 31.13 0.78
N LEU A 669 10.37 29.93 0.47
CA LEU A 669 9.94 28.67 1.09
C LEU A 669 10.20 28.68 2.61
N ASP A 670 9.17 28.51 3.43
CA ASP A 670 9.33 28.59 4.89
C ASP A 670 10.05 27.36 5.49
N ILE A 671 11.36 27.49 5.62
CA ILE A 671 12.28 26.54 6.28
C ILE A 671 12.29 26.66 7.82
N SER A 672 11.58 27.61 8.44
CA SER A 672 11.53 27.74 9.90
C SER A 672 11.08 26.48 10.67
N PRO A 673 10.25 25.55 10.14
CA PRO A 673 9.92 24.29 10.81
C PRO A 673 11.10 23.40 11.19
N LEU A 674 12.23 23.52 10.47
CA LEU A 674 13.41 22.69 10.66
C LEU A 674 14.08 22.92 12.03
N SER A 675 13.88 24.09 12.64
CA SER A 675 14.37 24.46 13.99
C SER A 675 14.04 23.48 15.12
N SER A 676 13.03 22.63 14.93
CA SER A 676 12.64 21.60 15.89
C SER A 676 13.49 20.31 15.82
N LEU A 677 14.29 20.13 14.76
CA LEU A 677 15.05 18.91 14.46
C LEU A 677 16.37 18.84 15.23
N LYS A 678 16.32 18.89 16.56
CA LYS A 678 17.50 18.99 17.48
C LYS A 678 18.58 17.88 17.38
N ARG A 679 18.41 16.88 16.51
CA ARG A 679 19.41 15.84 16.24
C ARG A 679 20.02 15.95 14.82
N LEU A 680 19.65 16.97 14.06
CA LEU A 680 20.12 17.19 12.70
C LEU A 680 21.61 17.55 12.70
N ILE A 681 22.43 16.68 12.10
CA ILE A 681 23.88 16.84 11.95
C ILE A 681 24.20 17.38 10.55
N ASN A 682 23.42 16.98 9.54
CA ASN A 682 23.60 17.36 8.14
C ASN A 682 22.29 17.96 7.59
N LEU A 683 22.38 19.19 7.08
CA LEU A 683 21.30 19.86 6.34
C LEU A 683 21.79 20.15 4.93
N GLU A 684 21.15 19.54 3.93
CA GLU A 684 21.45 19.73 2.52
C GLU A 684 20.19 20.31 1.85
N LEU A 685 20.24 21.58 1.43
CA LEU A 685 19.21 22.25 0.64
C LEU A 685 19.81 22.59 -0.73
N PHE A 686 19.10 22.23 -1.81
CA PHE A 686 19.56 22.39 -3.18
C PHE A 686 18.42 22.94 -4.06
N CYS A 687 18.66 24.03 -4.79
CA CYS A 687 17.62 24.76 -5.53
C CYS A 687 16.44 25.24 -4.64
N VAL A 688 16.69 25.53 -3.35
CA VAL A 688 15.65 25.97 -2.39
C VAL A 688 15.78 27.46 -2.14
N GLN A 689 14.82 28.26 -2.57
CA GLN A 689 14.78 29.69 -2.28
C GLN A 689 14.06 29.94 -0.95
N PHE A 690 14.69 30.72 -0.06
CA PHE A 690 14.17 31.14 1.24
C PHE A 690 14.72 32.53 1.58
N SER A 691 14.11 33.22 2.54
CA SER A 691 14.58 34.54 3.00
C SER A 691 15.63 34.44 4.12
N PRO A 692 16.41 35.50 4.38
CA PRO A 692 17.36 35.54 5.49
C PRO A 692 16.68 35.28 6.86
N ALA A 693 15.48 35.84 7.06
CA ALA A 693 14.70 35.65 8.28
C ALA A 693 14.27 34.19 8.50
N GLN A 694 13.86 33.49 7.43
CA GLN A 694 13.52 32.05 7.51
C GLN A 694 14.75 31.19 7.79
N LEU A 695 15.92 31.52 7.21
CA LEU A 695 17.18 30.85 7.52
C LEU A 695 17.57 31.03 9.01
N CYS A 696 17.47 32.25 9.54
CA CYS A 696 17.71 32.51 10.96
C CYS A 696 16.76 31.70 11.85
N ALA A 697 15.45 31.73 11.54
CA ALA A 697 14.45 30.97 12.28
C ALA A 697 14.73 29.46 12.25
N ALA A 698 15.09 28.91 11.08
CA ALA A 698 15.45 27.51 10.90
C ALA A 698 16.69 27.10 11.72
N LEU A 699 17.78 27.87 11.64
CA LEU A 699 19.05 27.54 12.31
C LEU A 699 19.03 27.79 13.82
N SER A 700 18.14 28.65 14.33
CA SER A 700 18.08 29.05 15.76
C SER A 700 17.92 27.88 16.75
N GLY A 701 17.39 26.73 16.31
CA GLY A 701 17.22 25.52 17.13
C GLY A 701 18.14 24.35 16.78
N LEU A 702 19.13 24.56 15.91
CA LEU A 702 20.00 23.51 15.35
C LEU A 702 21.46 23.64 15.84
N ASP A 703 21.64 23.63 17.15
CA ASP A 703 22.94 23.70 17.83
C ASP A 703 23.88 22.51 17.51
N GLY A 704 23.34 21.33 17.24
CA GLY A 704 24.12 20.12 16.89
C GLY A 704 24.61 20.00 15.44
N LEU A 705 24.36 21.00 14.58
CA LEU A 705 24.58 20.93 13.14
C LEU A 705 26.07 21.00 12.75
N GLN A 706 26.55 20.06 11.93
CA GLN A 706 27.97 19.94 11.55
C GLN A 706 28.25 20.15 10.06
N SER A 707 27.25 19.94 9.20
CA SER A 707 27.36 19.98 7.75
C SER A 707 26.16 20.72 7.17
N VAL A 708 26.41 21.78 6.40
CA VAL A 708 25.37 22.65 5.82
C VAL A 708 25.67 22.89 4.35
N TRP A 709 24.75 22.53 3.47
CA TRP A 709 24.87 22.70 2.03
C TRP A 709 23.66 23.50 1.54
N LEU A 710 23.89 24.62 0.86
CA LEU A 710 22.87 25.59 0.42
C LEU A 710 23.12 25.99 -1.04
N SER A 711 23.40 25.01 -1.91
CA SER A 711 23.79 25.28 -3.30
C SER A 711 22.60 25.64 -4.19
N LEU A 712 22.76 26.61 -5.09
CA LEU A 712 21.71 27.14 -5.97
C LEU A 712 20.47 27.69 -5.21
N CYS A 713 20.63 28.14 -3.96
CA CYS A 713 19.54 28.68 -3.13
C CYS A 713 19.27 30.19 -3.34
N ASP A 714 19.90 30.80 -4.36
CA ASP A 714 19.91 32.25 -4.68
C ASP A 714 20.37 33.15 -3.51
N LEU A 715 21.36 32.70 -2.75
CA LEU A 715 21.83 33.40 -1.55
C LEU A 715 22.41 34.79 -1.84
N GLU A 716 21.97 35.74 -1.03
CA GLU A 716 22.49 37.10 -0.89
C GLU A 716 23.29 37.26 0.42
N ASN A 717 24.13 38.29 0.52
CA ASN A 717 25.01 38.55 1.68
C ASN A 717 24.30 38.49 3.05
N ALA A 718 23.05 38.98 3.14
CA ALA A 718 22.24 38.93 4.36
C ALA A 718 22.00 37.50 4.92
N HIS A 719 22.10 36.46 4.08
CA HIS A 719 22.07 35.06 4.53
C HIS A 719 23.41 34.64 5.15
N VAL A 720 24.52 35.18 4.63
CA VAL A 720 25.88 34.94 5.13
C VAL A 720 26.11 35.67 6.45
N ASP A 721 25.60 36.89 6.59
CA ASP A 721 25.58 37.62 7.87
C ASP A 721 24.89 36.77 8.96
N ILE A 722 23.71 36.23 8.65
CA ILE A 722 22.95 35.36 9.55
C ILE A 722 23.66 34.03 9.83
N LEU A 723 24.38 33.45 8.86
CA LEU A 723 25.26 32.31 9.10
C LEU A 723 26.42 32.68 10.06
N GLY A 724 27.02 33.85 9.88
CA GLY A 724 28.05 34.43 10.75
C GLY A 724 27.55 34.80 12.15
N GLU A 725 26.25 35.04 12.33
CA GLU A 725 25.65 35.27 13.64
C GLU A 725 25.15 33.98 14.33
N CYS A 726 24.67 32.98 13.58
CA CYS A 726 23.89 31.87 14.12
C CYS A 726 24.58 31.03 15.23
N PRO A 727 23.83 30.43 16.18
CA PRO A 727 24.40 29.58 17.22
C PRO A 727 25.18 28.37 16.70
N ALA A 728 24.78 27.84 15.54
CA ALA A 728 25.38 26.65 14.92
C ALA A 728 26.82 26.88 14.38
N LYS A 729 27.30 28.12 14.25
CA LYS A 729 28.68 28.40 13.78
C LYS A 729 29.79 27.83 14.67
N GLN A 730 29.45 27.42 15.90
CA GLN A 730 30.36 26.75 16.84
C GLN A 730 30.47 25.23 16.59
N SER A 731 29.54 24.63 15.84
CA SER A 731 29.45 23.19 15.58
C SER A 731 29.63 22.83 14.10
N ILE A 732 29.32 23.75 13.19
CA ILE A 732 29.49 23.58 11.73
C ILE A 732 30.97 23.40 11.38
N ARG A 733 31.26 22.31 10.66
CA ARG A 733 32.60 21.92 10.18
C ARG A 733 32.71 21.92 8.67
N SER A 734 31.60 21.71 7.96
CA SER A 734 31.51 21.76 6.50
C SER A 734 30.40 22.70 6.08
N LEU A 735 30.72 23.70 5.28
CA LEU A 735 29.77 24.64 4.71
C LEU A 735 29.92 24.66 3.18
N CYS A 736 28.83 24.49 2.46
CA CYS A 736 28.80 24.54 1.00
C CYS A 736 27.78 25.60 0.58
N LEU A 737 28.25 26.66 -0.07
CA LEU A 737 27.45 27.77 -0.57
C LEU A 737 27.52 27.86 -2.11
N SER A 738 27.94 26.79 -2.79
CA SER A 738 28.30 26.82 -4.21
C SER A 738 27.15 27.20 -5.14
N CYS A 739 27.53 27.79 -6.27
CA CYS A 739 26.63 28.25 -7.33
C CYS A 739 25.58 29.27 -6.86
N ASN A 740 25.88 30.11 -5.87
CA ASN A 740 25.09 31.28 -5.50
C ASN A 740 25.72 32.56 -6.09
N PRO A 741 25.32 33.01 -7.29
CA PRO A 741 26.01 34.09 -8.01
C PRO A 741 25.74 35.49 -7.44
N ARG A 742 24.79 35.62 -6.50
CA ARG A 742 24.41 36.89 -5.85
C ARG A 742 25.19 37.18 -4.56
N LEU A 743 26.02 36.25 -4.10
CA LEU A 743 26.97 36.48 -3.01
C LEU A 743 28.10 37.40 -3.48
N SER A 744 28.34 38.48 -2.74
CA SER A 744 29.43 39.45 -3.00
C SER A 744 30.35 39.69 -1.80
N SER A 745 30.11 39.04 -0.67
CA SER A 745 31.05 38.94 0.47
C SER A 745 30.80 37.64 1.22
N VAL A 746 31.86 37.08 1.78
CA VAL A 746 31.84 35.93 2.71
C VAL A 746 32.56 36.22 4.03
N SER A 747 32.99 37.45 4.25
CA SER A 747 33.63 37.92 5.49
C SER A 747 32.93 37.54 6.82
N PRO A 748 31.58 37.39 6.94
CA PRO A 748 30.96 36.92 8.19
C PRO A 748 31.33 35.46 8.56
N LEU A 749 31.74 34.64 7.59
CA LEU A 749 32.18 33.25 7.83
C LEU A 749 33.50 33.18 8.60
N SER A 750 34.25 34.28 8.67
CA SER A 750 35.48 34.43 9.46
C SER A 750 35.31 34.16 10.96
N THR A 751 34.05 34.16 11.44
CA THR A 751 33.60 33.96 12.82
C THR A 751 33.41 32.49 13.23
N PHE A 752 33.46 31.55 12.28
CA PHE A 752 33.25 30.13 12.55
C PHE A 752 34.49 29.49 13.19
N ALA A 753 34.38 29.05 14.45
CA ALA A 753 35.51 28.48 15.19
C ALA A 753 35.89 27.03 14.79
N CYS A 754 35.01 26.33 14.04
CA CYS A 754 35.17 24.90 13.72
C CYS A 754 35.11 24.58 12.22
N LEU A 755 35.06 25.59 11.34
CA LEU A 755 34.89 25.41 9.90
C LEU A 755 36.17 24.84 9.26
N ALA A 756 36.16 23.54 8.98
CA ALA A 756 37.27 22.82 8.38
C ALA A 756 37.15 22.72 6.84
N LYS A 757 35.94 22.75 6.29
CA LYS A 757 35.66 22.71 4.85
C LYS A 757 34.72 23.83 4.41
N LEU A 758 35.06 24.51 3.31
CA LEU A 758 34.20 25.52 2.69
C LEU A 758 34.19 25.34 1.17
N ASP A 759 33.00 25.38 0.55
CA ASP A 759 32.83 25.35 -0.91
C ASP A 759 32.12 26.62 -1.39
N LEU A 760 32.83 27.42 -2.20
CA LEU A 760 32.36 28.65 -2.84
C LEU A 760 32.38 28.53 -4.38
N SER A 761 32.51 27.31 -4.92
CA SER A 761 32.61 27.09 -6.37
C SER A 761 31.41 27.69 -7.11
N GLY A 762 31.67 28.52 -8.13
CA GLY A 762 30.62 29.22 -8.90
C GLY A 762 30.03 30.47 -8.25
N CYS A 763 30.46 30.91 -7.07
CA CYS A 763 29.99 32.13 -6.41
C CYS A 763 30.68 33.39 -6.98
N ARG A 764 30.36 33.72 -8.23
CA ARG A 764 31.09 34.69 -9.09
C ARG A 764 31.23 36.12 -8.56
N GLY A 765 30.41 36.55 -7.59
CA GLY A 765 30.46 37.90 -7.04
C GLY A 765 31.43 38.08 -5.86
N VAL A 766 31.92 36.99 -5.27
CA VAL A 766 32.77 37.03 -4.07
C VAL A 766 34.20 37.46 -4.44
N PRO A 767 34.76 38.52 -3.82
CA PRO A 767 36.12 38.97 -4.10
C PRO A 767 37.15 37.98 -3.53
N LEU A 768 38.32 37.89 -4.18
CA LEU A 768 39.40 36.99 -3.74
C LEU A 768 39.95 37.37 -2.34
N GLU A 769 39.86 38.64 -1.94
CA GLU A 769 40.31 39.13 -0.63
C GLU A 769 39.55 38.46 0.53
N ASP A 770 38.21 38.36 0.44
CA ASP A 770 37.38 37.61 1.40
C ASP A 770 37.73 36.11 1.43
N VAL A 771 38.12 35.54 0.28
CA VAL A 771 38.49 34.12 0.16
C VAL A 771 39.86 33.88 0.82
N ASP A 772 40.81 34.79 0.66
CA ASP A 772 42.16 34.69 1.21
C ASP A 772 42.19 34.88 2.75
N GLU A 773 41.29 35.68 3.34
CA GLU A 773 41.12 35.71 4.81
C GLU A 773 40.65 34.35 5.36
N LEU A 774 39.80 33.65 4.60
CA LEU A 774 39.27 32.34 4.98
C LEU A 774 40.28 31.20 4.75
N LYS A 775 41.18 31.30 3.76
CA LYS A 775 42.29 30.33 3.56
C LYS A 775 43.19 30.17 4.78
N ALA A 776 43.32 31.21 5.60
CA ALA A 776 44.10 31.14 6.84
C ALA A 776 43.42 30.32 7.97
N LYS A 777 42.13 29.96 7.80
CA LYS A 777 41.29 29.29 8.81
C LYS A 777 40.75 27.93 8.35
N VAL A 778 40.40 27.80 7.06
CA VAL A 778 39.75 26.61 6.48
C VAL A 778 40.80 25.66 5.89
N LEU A 779 40.69 24.36 6.20
CA LEU A 779 41.66 23.34 5.78
C LEU A 779 41.45 22.86 4.32
N ASP A 780 40.21 22.89 3.85
CA ASP A 780 39.77 22.37 2.55
C ASP A 780 38.79 23.37 1.92
N LEU A 781 39.30 24.20 1.01
CA LEU A 781 38.57 25.32 0.39
C LEU A 781 38.45 25.09 -1.11
N ALA A 782 37.24 24.82 -1.60
CA ALA A 782 36.98 24.82 -3.04
C ALA A 782 36.82 26.26 -3.53
N GLU A 783 37.83 26.73 -4.27
CA GLU A 783 37.96 28.15 -4.66
C GLU A 783 36.83 28.64 -5.57
N VAL A 784 36.59 29.96 -5.50
CA VAL A 784 35.80 30.69 -6.49
C VAL A 784 36.58 30.67 -7.81
N VAL A 785 36.21 29.78 -8.73
CA VAL A 785 36.80 29.75 -10.08
C VAL A 785 36.59 31.13 -10.73
N PRO A 786 37.67 31.88 -11.05
CA PRO A 786 37.53 33.21 -11.62
C PRO A 786 36.95 33.12 -13.04
N PRO A 787 36.29 34.19 -13.53
CA PRO A 787 35.76 34.22 -14.89
C PRO A 787 36.91 34.25 -15.91
N SER A 788 37.30 33.08 -16.41
CA SER A 788 38.12 32.95 -17.60
C SER A 788 37.23 32.94 -18.85
N ASP A 789 37.63 33.64 -19.90
CA ASP A 789 36.86 33.78 -21.16
C ASP A 789 36.83 32.49 -22.03
N HIS A 790 37.14 31.34 -21.44
CA HIS A 790 37.08 30.04 -22.10
C HIS A 790 35.96 29.19 -21.51
N ALA A 791 34.87 29.07 -22.27
CA ALA A 791 33.76 28.18 -21.98
C ALA A 791 34.20 26.71 -21.98
N PHE A 792 34.56 26.19 -20.80
CA PHE A 792 34.83 24.78 -20.58
C PHE A 792 33.60 24.08 -19.99
N GLY A 793 33.11 23.05 -20.70
CA GLY A 793 32.08 22.15 -20.18
C GLY A 793 32.69 21.09 -19.29
N GLY A 794 32.32 21.07 -18.00
CA GLY A 794 32.71 20.01 -17.06
C GLY A 794 32.34 20.34 -15.61
N GLY A 795 31.82 19.35 -14.87
CA GLY A 795 31.68 19.39 -13.41
C GLY A 795 30.30 19.78 -12.87
N CYS A 796 29.64 20.80 -13.43
CA CYS A 796 28.27 21.19 -13.04
C CYS A 796 27.25 20.59 -14.03
N PRO A 797 26.13 20.00 -13.60
CA PRO A 797 25.05 19.61 -14.51
C PRO A 797 24.52 20.85 -15.24
N GLN A 798 24.54 20.83 -16.56
CA GLN A 798 24.10 21.97 -17.37
C GLN A 798 22.58 22.18 -17.25
N MET A 799 22.16 23.45 -17.36
CA MET A 799 20.78 23.93 -17.17
C MET A 799 19.79 23.46 -18.26
#